data_AF-A0A3L7Q617-F1
#
_entry.id   AF-A0A3L7Q617-F1
#
_cell.length_a   1.000
_cell.length_b   1.000
_cell.length_c   1.000
_cell.angle_alpha   90.00
_cell.angle_beta   90.00
_cell.angle_gamma   90.00
#
_symmetry.space_group_name_H-M   'P 1'
#
loop_
_entity.id
_entity.type
_entity.pdbx_description
1 polymer ?
#
loop_
_entity_poly.entity_id
_entity_poly.type
_entity_poly.pdbx_seq_one_letter_code
_entity_poly.pdbx_strand_id
1 'polypeptide(L)'
;MRNLGDRNLTPLGAACRLLTQLDGPCDRLTADTCSLVSAPLHGCEDSAWPNDSPVSAGGVVCAGQGNAAGGCSCSQRRQVPVDLTSDIREQVRSQTDIVALIGEAVALTPQRGGREHVGLCCFHDDHNPSMRVYADRQSYRCWVCNAGGDCFSFVMEREKIGFREALELLAKRAHIKLPEFAGRRGDEDTRTAVYEVLLWAQELFHKTFLGDPLAAAARDYIHSRGMTSEMVKQFRIGYHPNSWDWLQSQARGKFKPDLLLAARLIGQRDNGPGFHDFFVDRVLFPIRNERGQAVGFGCRILPGSTHPAKYWNSPESPVFLKSKLVFALDAARDEIRKTETALICEGYTDVIACHQYGVKNAVATLGTALTDQHVTILKRFARKVVLVYDGDAAGMAAAERVLERFIVQDVDLRILTLPEGLDPDEFLAAKGGDALRALVESAPEALDFKLRCLHAKYPSKTLDSRQRILEEMLQVLASAPRMSQHVREGLLLAALAERLGLREEQVRDRLQEVRIDVARRAPRPSTSMSPQAPHQVPPQRPHSANGESFPTRSEPQRTIVPSETGRLFAGRLNLDDQLECELLEIVLTVPALTEIVRSAIATTAIRHPQLQLLLAETYRLGGNRSWTFESLLGALEDPELKRLAVWLDERARAKDLAAKLREPGADSDETCPPFLRRSIDAFHWRREEQSQLQRVAPTSPASGEGSPPSEEADQLLRQAYQFHQRRATKRTGA
;
A
#
# COMPACT_ATOMS: atom_id res chain seq x y z
N MET A 1 11.39 -71.92 -20.83
CA MET A 1 12.29 -72.11 -21.99
C MET A 1 12.98 -70.76 -22.22
N ARG A 2 14.14 -70.56 -21.59
CA ARG A 2 15.52 -70.66 -22.15
C ARG A 2 15.84 -69.43 -23.01
N ASN A 3 16.93 -68.67 -22.85
CA ASN A 3 18.20 -68.75 -22.11
C ASN A 3 18.98 -67.45 -22.48
N LEU A 4 20.02 -66.91 -21.83
CA LEU A 4 20.77 -67.12 -20.58
C LEU A 4 21.85 -66.02 -20.49
N GLY A 5 22.36 -65.77 -19.26
CA GLY A 5 23.68 -65.19 -18.98
C GLY A 5 23.60 -63.84 -18.25
N ASP A 6 23.45 -63.71 -16.94
CA ASP A 6 23.98 -64.42 -15.75
C ASP A 6 25.44 -64.07 -15.40
N ARG A 7 25.63 -63.26 -14.36
CA ARG A 7 26.76 -63.31 -13.41
C ARG A 7 26.30 -62.89 -12.01
N ASN A 8 26.24 -63.91 -11.15
CA ASN A 8 26.02 -63.89 -9.70
C ASN A 8 27.18 -63.27 -8.91
N LEU A 9 26.89 -62.77 -7.69
CA LEU A 9 27.38 -63.33 -6.41
C LEU A 9 26.72 -62.60 -5.22
N THR A 10 26.25 -63.39 -4.24
CA THR A 10 25.37 -63.05 -3.11
C THR A 10 26.14 -63.12 -1.75
N PRO A 11 25.55 -63.33 -0.54
CA PRO A 11 25.59 -62.39 0.59
C PRO A 11 26.17 -62.99 1.92
N LEU A 12 26.25 -62.21 3.00
CA LEU A 12 26.54 -62.62 4.41
C LEU A 12 26.16 -61.42 5.31
N GLY A 13 25.60 -61.47 6.54
CA GLY A 13 25.18 -62.45 7.55
C GLY A 13 24.77 -61.62 8.79
N ALA A 14 23.59 -61.79 9.38
CA ALA A 14 23.29 -62.51 10.64
C ALA A 14 23.92 -61.97 11.98
N ALA A 15 23.02 -61.81 12.99
CA ALA A 15 23.23 -61.93 14.46
C ALA A 15 24.02 -60.80 15.20
N CYS A 16 23.84 -60.47 16.49
CA CYS A 16 23.12 -61.05 17.62
C CYS A 16 22.96 -60.00 18.76
N ARG A 17 22.13 -60.32 19.75
CA ARG A 17 21.87 -59.58 21.01
C ARG A 17 22.99 -59.77 22.05
N LEU A 18 23.04 -58.89 23.07
CA LEU A 18 23.06 -59.15 24.54
C LEU A 18 24.07 -58.29 25.35
N LEU A 19 23.50 -57.59 26.37
CA LEU A 19 23.97 -57.44 27.77
C LEU A 19 25.23 -56.58 28.06
N THR A 20 25.39 -55.85 29.17
CA THR A 20 24.75 -55.87 30.51
C THR A 20 25.10 -54.58 31.29
N GLN A 21 24.16 -54.15 32.15
CA GLN A 21 24.30 -53.65 33.53
C GLN A 21 25.40 -52.64 33.95
N LEU A 22 24.96 -51.54 34.58
CA LEU A 22 25.38 -51.14 35.93
C LEU A 22 24.19 -50.55 36.72
N ASP A 23 23.95 -51.14 37.90
CA ASP A 23 23.14 -50.69 39.06
C ASP A 23 23.65 -49.34 39.62
N GLY A 24 22.98 -48.47 40.40
CA GLY A 24 21.76 -48.33 41.23
C GLY A 24 21.94 -46.99 42.03
N PRO A 25 21.21 -46.62 43.13
CA PRO A 25 19.95 -47.12 43.71
C PRO A 25 18.88 -46.03 44.07
N CYS A 26 17.70 -46.52 44.50
CA CYS A 26 16.74 -46.07 45.56
C CYS A 26 17.03 -44.77 46.37
N ASP A 27 16.08 -43.93 46.82
CA ASP A 27 14.86 -44.20 47.61
C ASP A 27 13.93 -42.97 47.68
N ARG A 28 12.59 -43.18 47.71
CA ARG A 28 11.73 -42.94 48.89
C ARG A 28 10.24 -43.23 48.62
N LEU A 29 9.71 -44.14 49.43
CA LEU A 29 8.30 -44.46 49.73
C LEU A 29 7.55 -43.22 50.28
N THR A 30 6.22 -43.09 50.36
CA THR A 30 5.09 -43.97 50.77
C THR A 30 3.76 -43.38 50.22
N ALA A 31 2.79 -44.17 49.72
CA ALA A 31 1.57 -44.68 50.40
C ALA A 31 0.66 -43.55 50.99
N ASP A 32 -0.65 -43.46 50.74
CA ASP A 32 -1.65 -44.48 51.08
C ASP A 32 -3.04 -44.24 50.44
N THR A 33 -3.71 -45.36 50.11
CA THR A 33 -5.16 -45.73 50.20
C THR A 33 -6.29 -44.77 49.77
N CYS A 34 -7.48 -45.17 49.31
CA CYS A 34 -8.13 -46.39 48.83
C CYS A 34 -9.65 -46.02 48.78
N SER A 35 -10.44 -46.64 47.89
CA SER A 35 -11.88 -47.01 48.07
C SER A 35 -12.93 -45.89 48.27
N LEU A 36 -14.20 -45.96 47.85
CA LEU A 36 -15.13 -46.92 47.24
C LEU A 36 -16.36 -46.06 46.84
N VAL A 37 -16.89 -46.15 45.60
CA VAL A 37 -18.15 -46.84 45.24
C VAL A 37 -19.45 -46.24 45.82
N SER A 38 -20.29 -45.66 44.93
CA SER A 38 -21.70 -46.05 44.66
C SER A 38 -22.55 -44.88 44.17
N ALA A 39 -23.33 -45.15 43.13
CA ALA A 39 -24.35 -44.32 42.48
C ALA A 39 -25.69 -44.32 43.29
N PRO A 40 -26.89 -44.08 42.71
CA PRO A 40 -27.38 -43.10 41.72
C PRO A 40 -28.70 -42.40 42.19
N LEU A 41 -29.34 -41.59 41.32
CA LEU A 41 -30.78 -41.64 40.90
C LEU A 41 -31.52 -40.28 40.85
N HIS A 42 -32.25 -40.13 39.73
CA HIS A 42 -33.57 -39.48 39.48
C HIS A 42 -33.81 -38.03 39.98
N GLY A 43 -34.40 -37.10 39.22
CA GLY A 43 -35.51 -37.19 38.25
C GLY A 43 -36.69 -36.35 38.79
N CYS A 44 -37.19 -35.40 37.99
CA CYS A 44 -38.47 -34.65 38.04
C CYS A 44 -38.19 -33.22 37.51
N GLU A 45 -38.59 -32.84 36.31
CA GLU A 45 -39.94 -32.56 35.79
C GLU A 45 -40.66 -31.36 36.45
N ASP A 46 -40.95 -30.42 35.56
CA ASP A 46 -42.17 -29.64 35.41
C ASP A 46 -42.39 -28.27 36.08
N SER A 47 -42.74 -27.35 35.17
CA SER A 47 -43.77 -26.31 35.28
C SER A 47 -43.39 -25.04 36.07
N ALA A 48 -43.87 -23.83 35.80
CA ALA A 48 -44.70 -23.23 34.77
C ALA A 48 -44.98 -21.77 35.24
N TRP A 49 -44.57 -20.77 34.45
CA TRP A 49 -45.17 -19.41 34.37
C TRP A 49 -45.11 -18.48 35.63
N PRO A 50 -45.50 -17.17 35.55
CA PRO A 50 -44.68 -16.10 34.98
C PRO A 50 -44.74 -14.77 35.79
N ASN A 51 -44.17 -13.71 35.20
CA ASN A 51 -44.53 -12.30 35.29
C ASN A 51 -43.93 -11.34 36.34
N ASP A 52 -43.47 -10.22 35.75
CA ASP A 52 -43.59 -8.82 36.17
C ASP A 52 -42.78 -8.28 37.36
N SER A 53 -41.68 -7.59 37.01
CA SER A 53 -41.39 -6.15 37.20
C SER A 53 -41.86 -5.42 38.47
N PRO A 54 -41.32 -4.20 38.76
CA PRO A 54 -39.93 -3.77 38.94
C PRO A 54 -39.79 -2.97 40.29
N VAL A 55 -38.76 -2.10 40.39
CA VAL A 55 -38.68 -0.88 41.25
C VAL A 55 -37.64 -0.89 42.41
N SER A 56 -36.52 -0.23 42.10
CA SER A 56 -35.74 0.80 42.83
C SER A 56 -35.40 0.72 44.34
N ALA A 57 -34.10 0.95 44.56
CA ALA A 57 -33.49 1.93 45.45
C ALA A 57 -33.74 1.90 46.97
N GLY A 58 -32.64 1.78 47.71
CA GLY A 58 -32.58 2.10 49.13
C GLY A 58 -31.14 2.02 49.64
N GLY A 59 -30.44 3.14 49.66
CA GLY A 59 -29.15 3.28 50.33
C GLY A 59 -29.32 3.31 51.85
N VAL A 60 -28.31 2.85 52.57
CA VAL A 60 -28.13 3.11 54.01
C VAL A 60 -26.70 3.61 54.23
N VAL A 61 -26.64 4.81 54.80
CA VAL A 61 -25.46 5.43 55.39
C VAL A 61 -25.44 5.05 56.87
N CYS A 62 -24.28 4.76 57.45
CA CYS A 62 -23.93 5.25 58.79
C CYS A 62 -22.44 5.11 59.11
N ALA A 63 -21.94 6.14 59.78
CA ALA A 63 -20.56 6.46 60.09
C ALA A 63 -20.08 5.88 61.43
N GLY A 64 -18.76 5.85 61.63
CA GLY A 64 -18.12 5.63 62.93
C GLY A 64 -16.65 6.10 62.93
N GLN A 65 -16.35 7.07 63.80
CA GLN A 65 -15.06 7.71 64.13
C GLN A 65 -14.08 6.69 64.79
N GLY A 66 -12.75 6.82 64.87
CA GLY A 66 -11.78 7.86 64.54
C GLY A 66 -10.35 7.44 64.98
N ASN A 67 -9.39 8.34 64.73
CA ASN A 67 -8.02 8.48 65.25
C ASN A 67 -6.79 7.73 64.64
N ALA A 68 -5.93 8.58 64.09
CA ALA A 68 -4.49 8.72 64.33
C ALA A 68 -3.48 7.81 63.60
N ALA A 69 -2.88 8.40 62.55
CA ALA A 69 -1.45 8.50 62.28
C ALA A 69 -0.58 7.23 62.41
N GLY A 70 -0.32 6.60 61.27
CA GLY A 70 0.78 5.66 61.06
C GLY A 70 0.99 5.46 59.57
N GLY A 71 2.03 6.07 59.00
CA GLY A 71 2.35 5.95 57.59
C GLY A 71 2.75 4.52 57.21
N CYS A 72 2.15 4.00 56.14
CA CYS A 72 2.74 2.92 55.36
C CYS A 72 2.41 3.15 53.88
N SER A 73 3.45 3.30 53.08
CA SER A 73 3.41 3.59 51.65
C SER A 73 2.92 2.37 50.86
N CYS A 74 1.62 2.36 50.54
CA CYS A 74 1.09 1.50 49.49
C CYS A 74 1.56 2.02 48.13
N SER A 75 2.61 1.38 47.60
CA SER A 75 2.91 1.37 46.18
C SER A 75 1.71 0.80 45.43
N GLN A 76 0.90 1.69 44.84
CA GLN A 76 -0.08 1.30 43.84
C GLN A 76 0.69 0.58 42.72
N ARG A 77 0.54 -0.75 42.65
CA ARG A 77 0.80 -1.52 41.44
C ARG A 77 0.00 -0.83 40.34
N ARG A 78 0.68 -0.10 39.47
CA ARG A 78 0.15 0.30 38.18
C ARG A 78 -0.25 -0.98 37.46
N GLN A 79 -1.55 -1.23 37.39
CA GLN A 79 -2.10 -2.20 36.47
C GLN A 79 -1.66 -1.77 35.06
N VAL A 80 -0.92 -2.66 34.40
CA VAL A 80 -0.60 -2.54 32.98
C VAL A 80 -1.92 -2.63 32.21
N PRO A 81 -2.17 -1.81 31.18
CA PRO A 81 -3.37 -1.94 30.36
C PRO A 81 -3.37 -3.33 29.71
N VAL A 82 -4.33 -4.16 30.07
CA VAL A 82 -4.54 -5.48 29.49
C VAL A 82 -5.07 -5.29 28.07
N ASP A 83 -4.46 -5.97 27.11
CA ASP A 83 -4.89 -6.01 25.71
C ASP A 83 -6.22 -6.79 25.62
N LEU A 84 -7.34 -6.07 25.81
CA LEU A 84 -8.72 -6.57 25.85
C LEU A 84 -9.10 -7.46 24.66
N THR A 85 -8.40 -7.34 23.52
CA THR A 85 -8.64 -8.16 22.32
C THR A 85 -8.07 -9.57 22.40
N SER A 86 -6.97 -9.76 23.15
CA SER A 86 -6.33 -11.07 23.31
C SER A 86 -7.09 -12.00 24.27
N ASP A 87 -7.67 -11.43 25.33
CA ASP A 87 -8.45 -12.16 26.34
C ASP A 87 -9.78 -12.69 25.79
N ILE A 88 -10.49 -11.89 24.99
CA ILE A 88 -11.78 -12.29 24.39
C ILE A 88 -11.59 -13.39 23.36
N ARG A 89 -10.52 -13.32 22.56
CA ARG A 89 -10.17 -14.39 21.62
C ARG A 89 -9.97 -15.71 22.34
N GLU A 90 -9.21 -15.68 23.45
CA GLU A 90 -8.95 -16.88 24.24
C GLU A 90 -10.22 -17.40 24.92
N GLN A 91 -11.09 -16.50 25.37
CA GLN A 91 -12.39 -16.84 25.93
C GLN A 91 -13.29 -17.55 24.90
N VAL A 92 -13.39 -17.03 23.67
CA VAL A 92 -14.16 -17.67 22.58
C VAL A 92 -13.53 -19.02 22.20
N ARG A 93 -12.20 -19.10 22.15
CA ARG A 93 -11.48 -20.34 21.85
C ARG A 93 -11.76 -21.43 22.89
N SER A 94 -11.68 -21.08 24.18
CA SER A 94 -11.87 -22.01 25.29
C SER A 94 -13.32 -22.46 25.48
N GLN A 95 -14.30 -21.67 25.01
CA GLN A 95 -15.72 -22.04 25.04
C GLN A 95 -16.21 -22.73 23.78
N THR A 96 -15.36 -22.92 22.77
CA THR A 96 -15.72 -23.60 21.53
C THR A 96 -15.15 -25.00 21.53
N ASP A 97 -16.02 -26.02 21.61
CA ASP A 97 -15.60 -27.41 21.38
C ASP A 97 -15.43 -27.68 19.88
N ILE A 98 -14.19 -27.88 19.46
CA ILE A 98 -13.84 -28.11 18.06
C ILE A 98 -14.44 -29.42 17.51
N VAL A 99 -14.63 -30.46 18.33
CA VAL A 99 -15.20 -31.73 17.88
C VAL A 99 -16.66 -31.53 17.52
N ALA A 100 -17.41 -30.86 18.40
CA ALA A 100 -18.80 -30.50 18.15
C ALA A 100 -18.93 -29.57 16.93
N LEU A 101 -18.09 -28.55 16.83
CA LEU A 101 -18.09 -27.58 15.73
C LEU A 101 -17.86 -28.25 14.36
N ILE A 102 -16.89 -29.17 14.27
CA ILE A 102 -16.59 -29.88 13.03
C ILE A 102 -17.63 -30.97 12.75
N GLY A 103 -18.15 -31.61 13.80
CA GLY A 103 -19.21 -32.63 13.72
C GLY A 103 -20.51 -32.13 13.10
N GLU A 104 -20.76 -30.82 13.11
CA GLU A 104 -21.89 -30.20 12.39
C GLU A 104 -21.68 -30.15 10.87
N ALA A 105 -20.43 -30.13 10.42
CA ALA A 105 -20.10 -30.07 9.00
C ALA A 105 -19.98 -31.46 8.39
N VAL A 106 -19.41 -32.40 9.14
CA VAL A 106 -19.07 -33.74 8.65
C VAL A 106 -19.28 -34.78 9.74
N ALA A 107 -19.65 -35.99 9.33
CA ALA A 107 -19.74 -37.12 10.25
C ALA A 107 -18.35 -37.48 10.79
N LEU A 108 -18.21 -37.43 12.12
CA LEU A 108 -16.98 -37.77 12.83
C LEU A 108 -17.16 -39.10 13.58
N THR A 109 -16.22 -40.02 13.40
CA THR A 109 -16.18 -41.30 14.13
C THR A 109 -15.12 -41.23 15.22
N PRO A 110 -15.48 -41.44 16.51
CA PRO A 110 -14.51 -41.42 17.61
C PRO A 110 -13.52 -42.59 17.50
N GLN A 111 -12.27 -42.31 17.83
CA GLN A 111 -11.15 -43.24 17.85
C GLN A 111 -10.47 -43.20 19.22
N ARG A 112 -9.78 -44.29 19.58
CA ARG A 112 -8.93 -44.38 20.79
C ARG A 112 -9.58 -43.78 22.04
N GLY A 113 -10.79 -44.24 22.36
CA GLY A 113 -11.51 -43.81 23.57
C GLY A 113 -12.02 -42.36 23.56
N GLY A 114 -12.21 -41.76 22.38
CA GLY A 114 -12.87 -40.44 22.21
C GLY A 114 -11.92 -39.24 22.23
N ARG A 115 -10.61 -39.44 22.31
CA ARG A 115 -9.61 -38.34 22.27
C ARG A 115 -9.33 -37.85 20.85
N GLU A 116 -9.52 -38.72 19.87
CA GLU A 116 -9.28 -38.47 18.45
C GLU A 116 -10.56 -38.80 17.69
N HIS A 117 -10.93 -37.99 16.71
CA HIS A 117 -12.08 -38.23 15.84
C HIS A 117 -11.62 -38.19 14.38
N VAL A 118 -12.21 -39.05 13.55
CA VAL A 118 -11.84 -39.17 12.14
C VAL A 118 -13.08 -39.02 11.27
N GLY A 119 -12.98 -38.26 10.18
CA GLY A 119 -14.06 -38.05 9.21
C GLY A 119 -13.56 -37.63 7.84
N LEU A 120 -14.49 -37.51 6.89
CA LEU A 120 -14.20 -36.96 5.57
C LEU A 120 -13.88 -35.47 5.69
N CYS A 121 -12.95 -34.99 4.89
CA CYS A 121 -12.59 -33.58 4.85
C CYS A 121 -13.61 -32.79 4.04
N CYS A 122 -14.17 -31.72 4.61
CA CYS A 122 -15.09 -30.82 3.90
C CYS A 122 -14.40 -29.78 3.00
N PHE A 123 -13.08 -29.80 2.88
CA PHE A 123 -12.30 -28.80 2.13
C PHE A 123 -11.81 -29.29 0.76
N HIS A 124 -11.98 -30.57 0.47
CA HIS A 124 -11.70 -31.15 -0.84
C HIS A 124 -12.68 -32.30 -1.10
N ASP A 125 -12.70 -32.81 -2.31
CA ASP A 125 -13.55 -33.95 -2.69
C ASP A 125 -12.99 -35.26 -2.09
N ASP A 126 -13.37 -35.53 -0.84
CA ASP A 126 -12.82 -36.62 -0.05
C ASP A 126 -13.72 -37.86 -0.04
N HIS A 127 -13.15 -38.99 -0.41
CA HIS A 127 -13.81 -40.29 -0.45
C HIS A 127 -13.31 -41.26 0.64
N ASN A 128 -12.21 -40.92 1.33
CA ASN A 128 -11.60 -41.76 2.37
C ASN A 128 -11.27 -40.90 3.59
N PRO A 129 -11.75 -41.23 4.81
CA PRO A 129 -11.61 -40.35 5.98
C PRO A 129 -10.17 -39.84 6.21
N SER A 130 -9.92 -38.60 5.79
CA SER A 130 -8.58 -37.99 5.77
C SER A 130 -8.39 -36.91 6.84
N MET A 131 -9.48 -36.44 7.44
CA MET A 131 -9.48 -35.40 8.46
C MET A 131 -9.49 -36.01 9.86
N ARG A 132 -8.53 -35.59 10.68
CA ARG A 132 -8.43 -35.94 12.10
C ARG A 132 -8.69 -34.72 12.97
N VAL A 133 -9.49 -34.89 14.01
CA VAL A 133 -9.82 -33.88 15.01
C VAL A 133 -9.37 -34.36 16.38
N TYR A 134 -8.57 -33.56 17.07
CA TYR A 134 -7.98 -33.87 18.36
C TYR A 134 -8.68 -33.06 19.45
N ALA A 135 -9.43 -33.76 20.30
CA ALA A 135 -10.26 -33.14 21.34
C ALA A 135 -9.40 -32.53 22.47
N ASP A 136 -8.28 -33.17 22.80
CA ASP A 136 -7.34 -32.74 23.82
C ASP A 136 -6.61 -31.44 23.45
N ARG A 137 -6.25 -31.30 22.18
CA ARG A 137 -5.51 -30.14 21.66
C ARG A 137 -6.41 -29.07 21.04
N GLN A 138 -7.72 -29.32 20.98
CA GLN A 138 -8.70 -28.44 20.33
C GLN A 138 -8.25 -28.00 18.93
N SER A 139 -7.82 -28.96 18.11
CA SER A 139 -7.28 -28.73 16.77
C SER A 139 -7.67 -29.82 15.78
N TYR A 140 -7.61 -29.51 14.48
CA TYR A 140 -7.85 -30.47 13.41
C TYR A 140 -6.73 -30.44 12.36
N ARG A 141 -6.60 -31.55 11.61
CA ARG A 141 -5.73 -31.64 10.45
C ARG A 141 -6.24 -32.66 9.43
N CYS A 142 -6.31 -32.25 8.18
CA CYS A 142 -6.47 -33.12 7.03
C CYS A 142 -5.08 -33.53 6.51
N TRP A 143 -4.86 -34.83 6.32
CA TRP A 143 -3.58 -35.37 5.85
C TRP A 143 -3.41 -35.33 4.32
N VAL A 144 -4.48 -35.00 3.59
CA VAL A 144 -4.46 -34.93 2.12
C VAL A 144 -4.30 -33.50 1.64
N CYS A 145 -5.24 -32.60 1.96
CA CYS A 145 -5.18 -31.20 1.53
C CYS A 145 -4.36 -30.29 2.49
N ASN A 146 -3.82 -30.87 3.57
CA ASN A 146 -3.04 -30.17 4.60
C ASN A 146 -3.77 -29.02 5.33
N ALA A 147 -5.09 -28.89 5.16
CA ALA A 147 -5.92 -27.98 5.95
C ALA A 147 -5.86 -28.37 7.44
N GLY A 148 -5.68 -27.40 8.33
CA GLY A 148 -5.57 -27.66 9.76
C GLY A 148 -5.47 -26.38 10.57
N GLY A 149 -5.82 -26.47 11.85
CA GLY A 149 -5.79 -25.34 12.77
C GLY A 149 -6.76 -25.50 13.93
N ASP A 150 -7.13 -24.37 14.53
CA ASP A 150 -8.09 -24.25 15.63
C ASP A 150 -9.53 -24.02 15.11
N CYS A 151 -10.47 -23.79 16.03
CA CYS A 151 -11.87 -23.52 15.71
C CYS A 151 -12.06 -22.31 14.79
N PHE A 152 -11.27 -21.24 14.95
CA PHE A 152 -11.31 -20.08 14.05
C PHE A 152 -10.84 -20.47 12.64
N SER A 153 -9.73 -21.20 12.56
CA SER A 153 -9.15 -21.66 11.29
C SER A 153 -10.13 -22.53 10.50
N PHE A 154 -10.87 -23.38 11.19
CA PHE A 154 -11.93 -24.20 10.60
C PHE A 154 -13.07 -23.34 10.02
N VAL A 155 -13.61 -22.41 10.80
CA VAL A 155 -14.72 -21.53 10.36
C VAL A 155 -14.28 -20.61 9.23
N MET A 156 -13.09 -20.01 9.30
CA MET A 156 -12.56 -19.17 8.22
C MET A 156 -12.44 -19.96 6.92
N GLU A 157 -11.92 -21.18 6.97
CA GLU A 157 -11.72 -22.00 5.77
C GLU A 157 -13.04 -22.57 5.22
N ARG A 158 -14.00 -22.89 6.08
CA ARG A 158 -15.32 -23.41 5.69
C ARG A 158 -16.21 -22.33 5.10
N GLU A 159 -16.35 -21.21 5.80
CA GLU A 159 -17.28 -20.13 5.44
C GLU A 159 -16.63 -19.09 4.51
N LYS A 160 -15.31 -19.20 4.26
CA LYS A 160 -14.53 -18.22 3.48
C LYS A 160 -14.59 -16.79 4.03
N ILE A 161 -14.71 -16.68 5.35
CA ILE A 161 -14.80 -15.43 6.11
C ILE A 161 -13.47 -15.09 6.79
N GLY A 162 -13.29 -13.81 7.15
CA GLY A 162 -12.10 -13.35 7.86
C GLY A 162 -12.14 -13.69 9.35
N PHE A 163 -11.00 -13.52 10.03
CA PHE A 163 -10.85 -13.83 11.46
C PHE A 163 -11.88 -13.15 12.36
N ARG A 164 -12.24 -11.89 12.07
CA ARG A 164 -13.22 -11.14 12.87
C ARG A 164 -14.64 -11.67 12.70
N GLU A 165 -15.05 -11.98 11.48
CA GLU A 165 -16.36 -12.58 11.18
C GLU A 165 -16.44 -13.98 11.83
N ALA A 166 -15.36 -14.77 11.76
CA ALA A 166 -15.27 -16.04 12.46
C ALA A 166 -15.32 -15.88 13.99
N LEU A 167 -14.68 -14.85 14.55
CA LEU A 167 -14.74 -14.52 15.97
C LEU A 167 -16.15 -14.13 16.42
N GLU A 168 -16.86 -13.32 15.63
CA GLU A 168 -18.24 -12.91 15.90
C GLU A 168 -19.21 -14.09 15.82
N LEU A 169 -19.04 -14.97 14.82
CA LEU A 169 -19.86 -16.17 14.66
C LEU A 169 -19.67 -17.14 15.83
N LEU A 170 -18.42 -17.40 16.22
CA LEU A 170 -18.10 -18.26 17.36
C LEU A 170 -18.46 -17.62 18.70
N ALA A 171 -18.29 -16.29 18.87
CA ALA A 171 -18.71 -15.59 20.08
C ALA A 171 -20.23 -15.62 20.26
N LYS A 172 -21.00 -15.44 19.18
CA LYS A 172 -22.46 -15.57 19.19
C LYS A 172 -22.88 -16.98 19.59
N ARG A 173 -22.18 -18.00 19.09
CA ARG A 173 -22.42 -19.41 19.41
C ARG A 173 -22.05 -19.76 20.85
N ALA A 174 -20.99 -19.17 21.38
CA ALA A 174 -20.55 -19.31 22.76
C ALA A 174 -21.31 -18.38 23.74
N HIS A 175 -22.28 -17.60 23.26
CA HIS A 175 -23.00 -16.58 24.06
C HIS A 175 -22.08 -15.55 24.75
N ILE A 176 -20.90 -15.30 24.18
CA ILE A 176 -19.95 -14.29 24.67
C ILE A 176 -20.33 -12.94 24.06
N LYS A 177 -20.64 -11.96 24.92
CA LYS A 177 -20.85 -10.57 24.48
C LYS A 177 -19.50 -9.96 24.11
N LEU A 178 -19.32 -9.70 22.81
CA LEU A 178 -18.21 -8.89 22.34
C LEU A 178 -18.46 -7.41 22.73
N PRO A 179 -17.45 -6.67 23.22
CA PRO A 179 -17.58 -5.25 23.47
C PRO A 179 -17.98 -4.57 22.16
N GLU A 180 -18.99 -3.70 22.23
CA GLU A 180 -19.35 -2.89 21.07
C GLU A 180 -18.16 -1.98 20.74
N PHE A 181 -17.46 -2.28 19.66
CA PHE A 181 -16.47 -1.39 19.08
C PHE A 181 -17.22 -0.17 18.51
N ALA A 182 -17.59 0.76 19.40
CA ALA A 182 -18.21 2.04 19.10
C ALA A 182 -17.21 2.88 18.29
N GLY A 183 -17.24 2.69 16.98
CA GLY A 183 -16.32 3.29 16.02
C GLY A 183 -16.13 2.52 14.71
N ARG A 184 -16.53 1.24 14.61
CA ARG A 184 -16.32 0.42 13.39
C ARG A 184 -17.56 -0.15 12.68
N ARG A 185 -18.73 -0.24 13.33
CA ARG A 185 -19.95 -0.75 12.66
C ARG A 185 -20.34 0.09 11.43
N GLY A 186 -20.28 1.41 11.53
CA GLY A 186 -20.57 2.31 10.40
C GLY A 186 -19.59 2.15 9.22
N ASP A 187 -18.31 1.90 9.49
CA ASP A 187 -17.29 1.70 8.45
C ASP A 187 -17.42 0.32 7.78
N GLU A 188 -17.76 -0.74 8.52
CA GLU A 188 -17.98 -2.08 7.96
C GLU A 188 -19.24 -2.16 7.09
N ASP A 189 -20.34 -1.55 7.54
CA ASP A 189 -21.57 -1.44 6.74
C ASP A 189 -21.32 -0.62 5.47
N THR A 190 -20.55 0.47 5.57
CA THR A 190 -20.14 1.28 4.42
C THR A 190 -19.25 0.50 3.44
N ARG A 191 -18.28 -0.29 3.93
CA ARG A 191 -17.45 -1.14 3.06
C ARG A 191 -18.27 -2.19 2.34
N THR A 192 -19.21 -2.83 3.04
CA THR A 192 -20.11 -3.84 2.45
C THR A 192 -20.94 -3.22 1.33
N ALA A 193 -21.57 -2.07 1.59
CA ALA A 193 -22.32 -1.33 0.57
C ALA A 193 -21.45 -0.90 -0.63
N VAL A 194 -20.17 -0.52 -0.38
CA VAL A 194 -19.23 -0.19 -1.45
C VAL A 194 -18.91 -1.43 -2.32
N TYR A 195 -18.72 -2.61 -1.72
CA TYR A 195 -18.52 -3.85 -2.50
C TYR A 195 -19.74 -4.18 -3.36
N GLU A 196 -20.96 -4.02 -2.85
CA GLU A 196 -22.19 -4.25 -3.61
C GLU A 196 -22.29 -3.33 -4.83
N VAL A 197 -21.99 -2.04 -4.66
CA VAL A 197 -21.99 -1.07 -5.76
C VAL A 197 -20.91 -1.39 -6.80
N LEU A 198 -19.71 -1.79 -6.36
CA LEU A 198 -18.63 -2.16 -7.27
C LEU A 198 -18.94 -3.44 -8.05
N LEU A 199 -19.58 -4.43 -7.42
CA LEU A 199 -20.06 -5.63 -8.09
C LEU A 199 -21.12 -5.28 -9.15
N TRP A 200 -22.12 -4.48 -8.77
CA TRP A 200 -23.14 -4.00 -9.72
C TRP A 200 -22.52 -3.25 -10.90
N ALA A 201 -21.57 -2.35 -10.63
CA ALA A 201 -20.89 -1.60 -11.68
C ALA A 201 -20.09 -2.52 -12.61
N GLN A 202 -19.37 -3.51 -12.07
CA GLN A 202 -18.65 -4.51 -12.87
C GLN A 202 -19.60 -5.26 -13.81
N GLU A 203 -20.74 -5.72 -13.30
CA GLU A 203 -21.74 -6.43 -14.11
C GLU A 203 -22.32 -5.54 -15.21
N LEU A 204 -22.64 -4.30 -14.87
CA LEU A 204 -23.13 -3.31 -15.82
C LEU A 204 -22.10 -3.05 -16.93
N PHE A 205 -20.86 -2.73 -16.59
CA PHE A 205 -19.80 -2.46 -17.58
C PHE A 205 -19.52 -3.68 -18.46
N HIS A 206 -19.49 -4.88 -17.88
CA HIS A 206 -19.27 -6.12 -18.62
C HIS A 206 -20.43 -6.42 -19.58
N LYS A 207 -21.68 -6.27 -19.11
CA LYS A 207 -22.87 -6.41 -19.97
C LYS A 207 -22.85 -5.43 -21.14
N THR A 208 -22.51 -4.16 -20.86
CA THR A 208 -22.38 -3.12 -21.90
C THR A 208 -21.31 -3.51 -22.92
N PHE A 209 -20.14 -3.97 -22.47
CA PHE A 209 -19.08 -4.43 -23.37
C PHE A 209 -19.55 -5.56 -24.30
N LEU A 210 -20.25 -6.56 -23.76
CA LEU A 210 -20.65 -7.76 -24.51
C LEU A 210 -21.73 -7.50 -25.56
N GLY A 211 -22.74 -6.68 -25.24
CA GLY A 211 -23.97 -6.61 -26.03
C GLY A 211 -24.36 -5.24 -26.57
N ASP A 212 -23.84 -4.15 -26.00
CA ASP A 212 -24.30 -2.81 -26.35
C ASP A 212 -23.65 -2.33 -27.67
N PRO A 213 -24.41 -1.75 -28.62
CA PRO A 213 -23.85 -1.12 -29.81
C PRO A 213 -22.81 -0.02 -29.49
N LEU A 214 -22.96 0.69 -28.38
CA LEU A 214 -22.02 1.73 -27.94
C LEU A 214 -20.61 1.18 -27.69
N ALA A 215 -20.48 -0.12 -27.37
CA ALA A 215 -19.21 -0.77 -27.12
C ALA A 215 -18.55 -1.36 -28.39
N ALA A 216 -19.06 -1.11 -29.60
CA ALA A 216 -18.53 -1.68 -30.84
C ALA A 216 -17.03 -1.38 -31.02
N ALA A 217 -16.63 -0.10 -30.96
CA ALA A 217 -15.23 0.31 -31.07
C ALA A 217 -14.33 -0.30 -29.98
N ALA A 218 -14.87 -0.48 -28.77
CA ALA A 218 -14.15 -1.11 -27.67
C ALA A 218 -13.91 -2.61 -27.91
N ARG A 219 -14.90 -3.32 -28.46
CA ARG A 219 -14.75 -4.72 -28.86
C ARG A 219 -13.76 -4.88 -30.01
N ASP A 220 -13.84 -4.01 -31.02
CA ASP A 220 -12.90 -4.02 -32.14
C ASP A 220 -11.47 -3.78 -31.66
N TYR A 221 -11.27 -2.84 -30.73
CA TYR A 221 -9.98 -2.60 -30.10
C TYR A 221 -9.45 -3.82 -29.34
N ILE A 222 -10.24 -4.43 -28.46
CA ILE A 222 -9.84 -5.64 -27.70
C ILE A 222 -9.53 -6.81 -28.63
N HIS A 223 -10.33 -7.00 -29.69
CA HIS A 223 -10.10 -8.02 -30.69
C HIS A 223 -8.82 -7.75 -31.50
N SER A 224 -8.56 -6.50 -31.88
CA SER A 224 -7.33 -6.10 -32.59
C SER A 224 -6.06 -6.34 -31.77
N ARG A 225 -6.18 -6.37 -30.43
CA ARG A 225 -5.11 -6.75 -29.50
C ARG A 225 -4.99 -8.26 -29.30
N GLY A 226 -5.73 -9.07 -30.05
CA GLY A 226 -5.67 -10.53 -29.98
C GLY A 226 -6.26 -11.14 -28.72
N MET A 227 -7.04 -10.39 -27.94
CA MET A 227 -7.62 -10.87 -26.70
C MET A 227 -8.90 -11.66 -26.96
N THR A 228 -8.92 -12.89 -26.47
CA THR A 228 -9.99 -13.87 -26.70
C THR A 228 -11.25 -13.59 -25.90
N SER A 229 -12.39 -14.12 -26.37
CA SER A 229 -13.69 -14.00 -25.68
C SER A 229 -13.69 -14.68 -24.31
N GLU A 230 -12.88 -15.74 -24.15
CA GLU A 230 -12.66 -16.46 -22.91
C GLU A 230 -12.01 -15.54 -21.87
N MET A 231 -10.95 -14.82 -22.26
CA MET A 231 -10.29 -13.86 -21.38
C MET A 231 -11.19 -12.68 -21.03
N VAL A 232 -11.95 -12.15 -22.00
CA VAL A 232 -12.96 -11.10 -21.76
C VAL A 232 -13.95 -11.52 -20.68
N LYS A 233 -14.45 -12.77 -20.73
CA LYS A 233 -15.38 -13.32 -19.73
C LYS A 233 -14.69 -13.56 -18.37
N GLN A 234 -13.51 -14.19 -18.37
CA GLN A 234 -12.77 -14.54 -17.15
C GLN A 234 -12.37 -13.29 -16.34
N PHE A 235 -11.85 -12.27 -17.02
CA PHE A 235 -11.42 -11.02 -16.40
C PHE A 235 -12.55 -9.98 -16.30
N ARG A 236 -13.77 -10.33 -16.74
CA ARG A 236 -14.95 -9.45 -16.69
C ARG A 236 -14.69 -8.08 -17.33
N ILE A 237 -14.01 -8.08 -18.48
CA ILE A 237 -13.66 -6.85 -19.18
C ILE A 237 -14.93 -6.10 -19.55
N GLY A 238 -14.93 -4.80 -19.24
CA GLY A 238 -16.09 -3.93 -19.37
C GLY A 238 -15.83 -2.72 -20.27
N TYR A 239 -16.88 -1.95 -20.50
CA TYR A 239 -16.82 -0.68 -21.21
C TYR A 239 -17.71 0.35 -20.53
N HIS A 240 -17.21 1.57 -20.45
CA HIS A 240 -18.00 2.74 -20.10
C HIS A 240 -18.21 3.60 -21.35
N PRO A 241 -19.46 3.91 -21.74
CA PRO A 241 -19.75 4.77 -22.87
C PRO A 241 -19.18 6.19 -22.77
N ASN A 242 -19.09 6.87 -23.91
CA ASN A 242 -18.73 8.29 -24.00
C ASN A 242 -19.88 9.20 -23.53
N SER A 243 -20.23 9.13 -22.25
CA SER A 243 -21.14 10.03 -21.56
C SER A 243 -20.66 10.25 -20.13
N TRP A 244 -20.77 11.48 -19.65
CA TRP A 244 -20.27 11.92 -18.35
C TRP A 244 -21.23 11.68 -17.18
N ASP A 245 -22.42 11.17 -17.45
CA ASP A 245 -23.49 10.93 -16.48
C ASP A 245 -24.23 9.59 -16.70
N TRP A 246 -23.74 8.75 -17.61
CA TRP A 246 -24.34 7.48 -17.96
C TRP A 246 -24.45 6.56 -16.74
N LEU A 247 -23.37 6.35 -16.00
CA LEU A 247 -23.36 5.47 -14.83
C LEU A 247 -24.30 5.99 -13.74
N GLN A 248 -24.32 7.31 -13.52
CA GLN A 248 -25.26 7.95 -12.59
C GLN A 248 -26.72 7.70 -13.01
N SER A 249 -27.02 7.81 -14.30
CA SER A 249 -28.36 7.52 -14.83
C SER A 249 -28.76 6.05 -14.58
N GLN A 250 -27.82 5.10 -14.76
CA GLN A 250 -28.05 3.67 -14.53
C GLN A 250 -28.22 3.31 -13.05
N ALA A 251 -27.62 4.10 -12.16
CA ALA A 251 -27.68 3.93 -10.71
C ALA A 251 -28.90 4.59 -10.05
N ARG A 252 -29.62 5.46 -10.78
CA ARG A 252 -30.76 6.22 -10.25
C ARG A 252 -31.83 5.28 -9.69
N GLY A 253 -32.21 5.51 -8.43
CA GLY A 253 -33.18 4.69 -7.71
C GLY A 253 -32.64 3.36 -7.17
N LYS A 254 -31.38 2.98 -7.48
CA LYS A 254 -30.71 1.79 -6.94
C LYS A 254 -29.73 2.15 -5.82
N PHE A 255 -28.95 3.20 -6.03
CA PHE A 255 -27.90 3.62 -5.10
C PHE A 255 -27.93 5.13 -4.86
N LYS A 256 -27.53 5.54 -3.66
CA LYS A 256 -27.34 6.96 -3.34
C LYS A 256 -26.04 7.47 -3.97
N PRO A 257 -26.00 8.71 -4.52
CA PRO A 257 -24.78 9.29 -5.10
C PRO A 257 -23.54 9.21 -4.19
N ASP A 258 -23.72 9.41 -2.88
CA ASP A 258 -22.63 9.32 -1.89
C ASP A 258 -21.94 7.96 -1.88
N LEU A 259 -22.68 6.87 -2.15
CA LEU A 259 -22.12 5.53 -2.20
C LEU A 259 -21.31 5.30 -3.47
N LEU A 260 -21.74 5.85 -4.62
CA LEU A 260 -20.95 5.84 -5.86
C LEU A 260 -19.66 6.67 -5.71
N LEU A 261 -19.75 7.80 -4.99
CA LEU A 261 -18.60 8.64 -4.67
C LEU A 261 -17.61 7.92 -3.76
N ALA A 262 -18.09 7.24 -2.71
CA ALA A 262 -17.29 6.43 -1.80
C ALA A 262 -16.61 5.24 -2.53
N ALA A 263 -17.31 4.62 -3.48
CA ALA A 263 -16.80 3.58 -4.36
C ALA A 263 -15.83 4.10 -5.44
N ARG A 264 -15.63 5.42 -5.54
CA ARG A 264 -14.80 6.07 -6.57
C ARG A 264 -15.22 5.70 -7.99
N LEU A 265 -16.53 5.60 -8.23
CA LEU A 265 -17.12 5.41 -9.56
C LEU A 265 -17.47 6.75 -10.24
N ILE A 266 -17.73 7.78 -9.42
CA ILE A 266 -18.04 9.14 -9.86
C ILE A 266 -17.20 10.14 -9.06
N GLY A 267 -16.94 11.31 -9.64
CA GLY A 267 -16.30 12.46 -8.99
C GLY A 267 -17.26 13.64 -8.86
N GLN A 268 -16.99 14.55 -7.92
CA GLN A 268 -17.68 15.85 -7.90
C GLN A 268 -17.21 16.71 -9.08
N ARG A 269 -18.10 17.51 -9.66
CA ARG A 269 -17.73 18.46 -10.72
C ARG A 269 -16.96 19.63 -10.12
N ASP A 270 -15.87 20.03 -10.77
CA ASP A 270 -15.03 21.14 -10.29
C ASP A 270 -15.75 22.50 -10.33
N ASN A 271 -16.71 22.68 -11.24
CA ASN A 271 -17.36 23.97 -11.54
C ASN A 271 -18.90 23.97 -11.33
N GLY A 272 -19.40 23.31 -10.29
CA GLY A 272 -20.82 23.41 -9.92
C GLY A 272 -21.38 22.20 -9.17
N PRO A 273 -22.68 22.24 -8.78
CA PRO A 273 -23.33 21.10 -8.14
C PRO A 273 -23.44 19.92 -9.11
N GLY A 274 -23.27 18.71 -8.57
CA GLY A 274 -23.44 17.45 -9.31
C GLY A 274 -22.15 16.66 -9.46
N PHE A 275 -22.28 15.51 -10.12
CA PHE A 275 -21.20 14.54 -10.27
C PHE A 275 -20.89 14.28 -11.75
N HIS A 276 -19.74 13.67 -11.99
CA HIS A 276 -19.33 13.19 -13.30
C HIS A 276 -18.78 11.77 -13.16
N ASP A 277 -18.98 10.97 -14.19
CA ASP A 277 -18.46 9.61 -14.23
C ASP A 277 -16.94 9.64 -14.42
N PHE A 278 -16.24 8.74 -13.74
CA PHE A 278 -14.78 8.71 -13.83
C PHE A 278 -14.29 8.07 -15.12
N PHE A 279 -14.89 6.97 -15.54
CA PHE A 279 -14.33 6.07 -16.55
C PHE A 279 -14.78 6.35 -17.99
N VAL A 280 -15.22 7.56 -18.29
CA VAL A 280 -15.81 7.95 -19.58
C VAL A 280 -14.98 7.50 -20.77
N ASP A 281 -15.64 6.81 -21.71
CA ASP A 281 -15.11 6.30 -22.98
C ASP A 281 -13.86 5.40 -22.85
N ARG A 282 -13.95 4.39 -21.98
CA ARG A 282 -12.81 3.49 -21.67
C ARG A 282 -13.20 2.03 -21.60
N VAL A 283 -12.25 1.20 -22.01
CA VAL A 283 -12.23 -0.22 -21.65
C VAL A 283 -11.84 -0.35 -20.19
N LEU A 284 -12.54 -1.21 -19.46
CA LEU A 284 -12.40 -1.39 -18.02
C LEU A 284 -11.87 -2.78 -17.71
N PHE A 285 -10.90 -2.83 -16.80
CA PHE A 285 -10.29 -4.01 -16.23
C PHE A 285 -10.62 -4.03 -14.73
N PRO A 286 -11.60 -4.83 -14.29
CA PRO A 286 -11.93 -4.95 -12.88
C PRO A 286 -10.72 -5.41 -12.07
N ILE A 287 -10.44 -4.69 -10.98
CA ILE A 287 -9.41 -5.05 -10.02
C ILE A 287 -10.11 -5.74 -8.84
N ARG A 288 -9.66 -6.94 -8.52
CA ARG A 288 -10.30 -7.81 -7.52
C ARG A 288 -9.37 -8.02 -6.33
N ASN A 289 -9.95 -8.17 -5.14
CA ASN A 289 -9.20 -8.57 -3.94
C ASN A 289 -8.88 -10.08 -3.96
N GLU A 290 -8.15 -10.58 -2.96
CA GLU A 290 -7.79 -12.01 -2.84
C GLU A 290 -9.01 -12.96 -2.85
N ARG A 291 -10.21 -12.47 -2.51
CA ARG A 291 -11.46 -13.24 -2.51
C ARG A 291 -12.21 -13.17 -3.86
N GLY A 292 -11.70 -12.42 -4.84
CA GLY A 292 -12.34 -12.23 -6.14
C GLY A 292 -13.42 -11.15 -6.16
N GLN A 293 -13.56 -10.33 -5.10
CA GLN A 293 -14.53 -9.23 -5.08
C GLN A 293 -13.94 -8.00 -5.76
N ALA A 294 -14.74 -7.32 -6.60
CA ALA A 294 -14.35 -6.06 -7.23
C ALA A 294 -14.08 -4.99 -6.15
N VAL A 295 -12.89 -4.39 -6.19
CA VAL A 295 -12.46 -3.30 -5.31
C VAL A 295 -12.26 -1.99 -6.06
N GLY A 296 -12.14 -2.05 -7.38
CA GLY A 296 -11.96 -0.90 -8.24
C GLY A 296 -11.75 -1.34 -9.68
N PHE A 297 -11.34 -0.41 -10.52
CA PHE A 297 -11.14 -0.63 -11.94
C PHE A 297 -9.84 0.04 -12.40
N GLY A 298 -9.07 -0.69 -13.20
CA GLY A 298 -8.14 -0.13 -14.15
C GLY A 298 -8.88 0.17 -15.45
N CYS A 299 -8.40 1.13 -16.23
CA CYS A 299 -9.06 1.51 -17.46
C CYS A 299 -8.07 1.99 -18.52
N ARG A 300 -8.54 1.92 -19.76
CA ARG A 300 -7.76 2.13 -20.96
C ARG A 300 -8.55 2.98 -21.95
N ILE A 301 -7.95 4.08 -22.41
CA ILE A 301 -8.53 4.88 -23.49
C ILE A 301 -8.58 4.08 -24.79
N LEU A 302 -9.61 4.33 -25.59
CA LEU A 302 -9.66 3.87 -26.97
C LEU A 302 -8.72 4.69 -27.87
N PRO A 303 -8.22 4.12 -28.98
CA PRO A 303 -7.48 4.87 -29.99
C PRO A 303 -8.25 6.11 -30.46
N GLY A 304 -7.56 7.24 -30.64
CA GLY A 304 -8.18 8.51 -31.05
C GLY A 304 -8.73 9.37 -29.90
N SER A 305 -8.67 8.89 -28.65
CA SER A 305 -9.04 9.69 -27.48
C SER A 305 -8.06 10.84 -27.22
N THR A 306 -8.58 11.99 -26.82
CA THR A 306 -7.80 13.21 -26.49
C THR A 306 -7.39 13.28 -25.02
N HIS A 307 -7.69 12.25 -24.22
CA HIS A 307 -7.31 12.19 -22.82
C HIS A 307 -5.79 11.94 -22.65
N PRO A 308 -5.14 12.61 -21.68
CA PRO A 308 -3.68 12.63 -21.58
C PRO A 308 -3.04 11.32 -21.10
N ALA A 309 -3.77 10.47 -20.36
CA ALA A 309 -3.24 9.22 -19.80
C ALA A 309 -3.79 7.98 -20.52
N LYS A 310 -2.88 7.19 -21.10
CA LYS A 310 -3.17 5.91 -21.80
C LYS A 310 -3.91 4.92 -20.89
N TYR A 311 -3.41 4.78 -19.66
CA TYR A 311 -3.97 3.94 -18.61
C TYR A 311 -4.28 4.77 -17.38
N TRP A 312 -5.32 4.40 -16.66
CA TRP A 312 -5.68 5.04 -15.41
C TRP A 312 -6.37 4.06 -14.46
N ASN A 313 -6.17 4.25 -13.16
CA ASN A 313 -6.71 3.40 -12.11
C ASN A 313 -7.62 4.20 -11.22
N SER A 314 -8.60 3.50 -10.65
CA SER A 314 -9.45 4.04 -9.58
C SER A 314 -8.60 4.77 -8.52
N PRO A 315 -9.06 5.94 -8.04
CA PRO A 315 -8.47 6.59 -6.87
C PRO A 315 -8.49 5.68 -5.64
N GLU A 316 -7.66 5.99 -4.65
CA GLU A 316 -7.68 5.30 -3.35
C GLU A 316 -9.07 5.38 -2.71
N SER A 317 -9.53 4.26 -2.15
CA SER A 317 -10.82 4.11 -1.48
C SER A 317 -10.67 3.22 -0.24
N PRO A 318 -11.69 3.11 0.62
CA PRO A 318 -11.62 2.19 1.76
C PRO A 318 -11.28 0.76 1.34
N VAL A 319 -11.79 0.30 0.19
CA VAL A 319 -11.60 -1.07 -0.32
C VAL A 319 -10.48 -1.19 -1.37
N PHE A 320 -9.98 -0.05 -1.88
CA PHE A 320 -8.97 0.01 -2.92
C PHE A 320 -7.70 0.70 -2.43
N LEU A 321 -6.69 -0.09 -2.08
CA LEU A 321 -5.38 0.39 -1.66
C LEU A 321 -4.30 -0.10 -2.64
N LYS A 322 -3.77 0.76 -3.50
CA LYS A 322 -2.82 0.35 -4.56
C LYS A 322 -1.55 -0.28 -4.04
N SER A 323 -1.15 0.05 -2.82
CA SER A 323 0.04 -0.49 -2.15
C SER A 323 -0.13 -1.92 -1.63
N LYS A 324 -1.36 -2.43 -1.60
CA LYS A 324 -1.75 -3.74 -1.03
C LYS A 324 -2.51 -4.63 -2.00
N LEU A 325 -2.68 -4.21 -3.25
CA LEU A 325 -3.45 -4.94 -4.23
C LEU A 325 -2.55 -5.38 -5.37
N VAL A 326 -2.74 -6.63 -5.76
CA VAL A 326 -2.00 -7.27 -6.85
C VAL A 326 -3.05 -7.74 -7.86
N PHE A 327 -2.97 -7.21 -9.07
CA PHE A 327 -3.92 -7.54 -10.13
C PHE A 327 -3.85 -9.02 -10.48
N ALA A 328 -5.01 -9.63 -10.76
CA ALA A 328 -5.19 -11.05 -11.09
C ALA A 328 -4.74 -12.05 -10.02
N LEU A 329 -4.41 -11.62 -8.79
CA LEU A 329 -4.03 -12.56 -7.72
C LEU A 329 -5.14 -13.55 -7.41
N ASP A 330 -6.40 -13.14 -7.49
CA ASP A 330 -7.57 -14.01 -7.36
C ASP A 330 -7.59 -15.14 -8.40
N ALA A 331 -7.21 -14.83 -9.64
CA ALA A 331 -7.16 -15.79 -10.75
C ALA A 331 -5.87 -16.61 -10.75
N ALA A 332 -4.77 -16.06 -10.24
CA ALA A 332 -3.43 -16.66 -10.31
C ALA A 332 -3.05 -17.48 -9.07
N ARG A 333 -3.66 -17.22 -7.90
CA ARG A 333 -3.24 -17.78 -6.60
C ARG A 333 -3.06 -19.30 -6.61
N ASP A 334 -3.92 -20.03 -7.30
CA ASP A 334 -3.89 -21.50 -7.28
C ASP A 334 -2.76 -22.04 -8.15
N GLU A 335 -2.49 -21.41 -9.31
CA GLU A 335 -1.32 -21.77 -10.13
C GLU A 335 -0.02 -21.31 -9.47
N ILE A 336 -0.02 -20.15 -8.79
CA ILE A 336 1.13 -19.68 -8.00
C ILE A 336 1.46 -20.70 -6.89
N ARG A 337 0.47 -21.19 -6.14
CA ARG A 337 0.67 -22.23 -5.11
C ARG A 337 1.22 -23.53 -5.70
N LYS A 338 0.70 -23.94 -6.86
CA LYS A 338 1.11 -25.18 -7.54
C LYS A 338 2.53 -25.11 -8.09
N THR A 339 2.92 -23.96 -8.64
CA THR A 339 4.25 -23.73 -9.23
C THR A 339 5.27 -23.15 -8.24
N GLU A 340 4.81 -22.79 -7.05
CA GLU A 340 5.52 -21.99 -6.04
C GLU A 340 6.15 -20.69 -6.62
N THR A 341 5.68 -20.22 -7.78
CA THR A 341 6.28 -19.14 -8.55
C THR A 341 5.24 -18.11 -8.96
N ALA A 342 5.49 -16.82 -8.68
CA ALA A 342 4.68 -15.71 -9.15
C ALA A 342 5.45 -14.85 -10.17
N LEU A 343 4.85 -14.59 -11.33
CA LEU A 343 5.39 -13.66 -12.32
C LEU A 343 4.73 -12.29 -12.13
N ILE A 344 5.50 -11.23 -11.95
CA ILE A 344 4.99 -9.88 -11.84
C ILE A 344 5.29 -9.13 -13.14
N CYS A 345 4.24 -8.80 -13.89
CA CYS A 345 4.28 -7.94 -15.08
C CYS A 345 3.94 -6.49 -14.71
N GLU A 346 4.14 -5.55 -15.63
CA GLU A 346 3.87 -4.13 -15.41
C GLU A 346 2.38 -3.78 -15.55
N GLY A 347 1.70 -4.37 -16.54
CA GLY A 347 0.33 -4.00 -16.91
C GLY A 347 -0.70 -5.13 -16.82
N TYR A 348 -1.98 -4.74 -16.83
CA TYR A 348 -3.11 -5.68 -16.85
C TYR A 348 -3.18 -6.48 -18.14
N THR A 349 -2.86 -5.85 -19.26
CA THR A 349 -2.87 -6.46 -20.59
C THR A 349 -1.87 -7.60 -20.66
N ASP A 350 -0.68 -7.39 -20.11
CA ASP A 350 0.43 -8.35 -20.11
C ASP A 350 0.07 -9.58 -19.29
N VAL A 351 -0.58 -9.37 -18.14
CA VAL A 351 -1.11 -10.45 -17.31
C VAL A 351 -2.21 -11.22 -18.04
N ILE A 352 -3.16 -10.53 -18.67
CA ILE A 352 -4.24 -11.20 -19.40
C ILE A 352 -3.66 -11.99 -20.58
N ALA A 353 -2.67 -11.45 -21.29
CA ALA A 353 -1.93 -12.17 -22.33
C ALA A 353 -1.24 -13.41 -21.75
N CYS A 354 -0.52 -13.29 -20.63
CA CYS A 354 0.09 -14.44 -19.95
C CYS A 354 -0.94 -15.55 -19.68
N HIS A 355 -2.10 -15.20 -19.11
CA HIS A 355 -3.16 -16.16 -18.82
C HIS A 355 -3.75 -16.78 -20.09
N GLN A 356 -3.90 -16.00 -21.17
CA GLN A 356 -4.36 -16.49 -22.47
C GLN A 356 -3.42 -17.55 -23.05
N TYR A 357 -2.11 -17.37 -22.90
CA TYR A 357 -1.08 -18.32 -23.35
C TYR A 357 -0.74 -19.38 -22.29
N GLY A 358 -1.58 -19.55 -21.27
CA GLY A 358 -1.47 -20.62 -20.27
C GLY A 358 -0.48 -20.36 -19.13
N VAL A 359 0.14 -19.18 -19.06
CA VAL A 359 1.00 -18.74 -17.96
C VAL A 359 0.12 -18.08 -16.88
N LYS A 360 -0.62 -18.93 -16.15
CA LYS A 360 -1.69 -18.51 -15.23
C LYS A 360 -1.19 -18.01 -13.87
N ASN A 361 0.11 -18.10 -13.59
CA ASN A 361 0.75 -17.59 -12.38
C ASN A 361 1.27 -16.15 -12.52
N ALA A 362 0.85 -15.43 -13.57
CA ALA A 362 1.15 -14.02 -13.79
C ALA A 362 0.19 -13.09 -13.05
N VAL A 363 0.73 -12.01 -12.51
CA VAL A 363 0.07 -10.93 -11.77
C VAL A 363 0.72 -9.58 -12.11
N ALA A 364 0.12 -8.45 -11.72
CA ALA A 364 0.72 -7.13 -11.94
C ALA A 364 0.53 -6.17 -10.76
N THR A 365 1.40 -5.18 -10.65
CA THR A 365 1.16 -4.01 -9.80
C THR A 365 0.19 -3.04 -10.47
N LEU A 366 -0.44 -2.17 -9.69
CA LEU A 366 -1.49 -1.27 -10.19
C LEU A 366 -0.92 0.09 -10.63
N GLY A 367 0.07 0.07 -11.53
CA GLY A 367 0.78 1.27 -11.99
C GLY A 367 1.61 1.95 -10.90
N THR A 368 2.10 1.17 -9.94
CA THR A 368 2.95 1.60 -8.84
C THR A 368 4.19 0.71 -8.77
N ALA A 369 5.28 1.26 -8.23
CA ALA A 369 6.46 0.45 -7.93
C ALA A 369 6.10 -0.69 -6.95
N LEU A 370 6.77 -1.83 -7.10
CA LEU A 370 6.60 -2.97 -6.20
C LEU A 370 6.88 -2.56 -4.74
N THR A 371 5.99 -2.94 -3.82
CA THR A 371 6.06 -2.56 -2.41
C THR A 371 6.35 -3.78 -1.52
N ASP A 372 6.85 -3.55 -0.30
CA ASP A 372 7.00 -4.63 0.71
C ASP A 372 5.69 -5.35 0.98
N GLN A 373 4.57 -4.64 0.89
CA GLN A 373 3.25 -5.22 1.09
C GLN A 373 2.89 -6.17 -0.05
N HIS A 374 3.17 -5.83 -1.32
CA HIS A 374 2.99 -6.75 -2.44
C HIS A 374 3.82 -8.03 -2.27
N VAL A 375 5.10 -7.89 -1.91
CA VAL A 375 5.98 -9.04 -1.68
C VAL A 375 5.50 -9.88 -0.50
N THR A 376 5.09 -9.24 0.60
CA THR A 376 4.52 -9.95 1.77
C THR A 376 3.25 -10.72 1.40
N ILE A 377 2.40 -10.16 0.54
CA ILE A 377 1.21 -10.84 0.02
C ILE A 377 1.61 -12.07 -0.79
N LEU A 378 2.51 -11.90 -1.76
CA LEU A 378 2.92 -12.98 -2.68
C LEU A 378 3.67 -14.11 -1.99
N LYS A 379 4.48 -13.81 -0.96
CA LYS A 379 5.21 -14.81 -0.17
C LYS A 379 4.31 -15.82 0.55
N ARG A 380 3.02 -15.52 0.72
CA ARG A 380 2.04 -16.48 1.26
C ARG A 380 1.73 -17.62 0.28
N PHE A 381 2.02 -17.43 -1.00
CA PHE A 381 1.65 -18.34 -2.08
C PHE A 381 2.86 -18.82 -2.89
N ALA A 382 3.91 -17.99 -2.99
CA ALA A 382 5.09 -18.24 -3.80
C ALA A 382 6.36 -18.28 -2.95
N ARG A 383 7.29 -19.16 -3.33
CA ARG A 383 8.69 -19.12 -2.87
C ARG A 383 9.57 -18.30 -3.80
N LYS A 384 9.27 -18.35 -5.10
CA LYS A 384 9.97 -17.66 -6.19
C LYS A 384 9.09 -16.53 -6.73
N VAL A 385 9.66 -15.34 -6.85
CA VAL A 385 9.01 -14.17 -7.46
C VAL A 385 9.88 -13.71 -8.62
N VAL A 386 9.30 -13.67 -9.82
CA VAL A 386 10.00 -13.27 -11.04
C VAL A 386 9.40 -11.96 -11.53
N LEU A 387 10.21 -10.90 -11.51
CA LEU A 387 9.82 -9.61 -12.08
C LEU A 387 10.10 -9.64 -13.58
N VAL A 388 9.06 -9.48 -14.40
CA VAL A 388 9.16 -9.46 -15.86
C VAL A 388 9.13 -8.01 -16.28
N TYR A 389 10.26 -7.52 -16.82
CA TYR A 389 10.37 -6.15 -17.32
C TYR A 389 10.34 -6.11 -18.83
N ASP A 390 9.79 -5.01 -19.34
CA ASP A 390 9.98 -4.59 -20.71
C ASP A 390 11.49 -4.46 -20.96
N GLY A 391 11.97 -4.93 -22.11
CA GLY A 391 13.40 -4.93 -22.42
C GLY A 391 14.01 -3.55 -22.70
N ASP A 392 13.34 -2.47 -22.27
CA ASP A 392 13.77 -1.08 -22.48
C ASP A 392 14.57 -0.51 -21.30
N ALA A 393 15.23 0.63 -21.54
CA ALA A 393 16.09 1.28 -20.55
C ALA A 393 15.31 1.83 -19.33
N ALA A 394 14.01 2.15 -19.50
CA ALA A 394 13.18 2.70 -18.44
C ALA A 394 12.73 1.59 -17.46
N GLY A 395 12.34 0.43 -17.98
CA GLY A 395 12.02 -0.78 -17.23
C GLY A 395 13.21 -1.26 -16.41
N MET A 396 14.42 -1.24 -16.98
CA MET A 396 15.65 -1.57 -16.24
C MET A 396 15.94 -0.61 -15.07
N ALA A 397 15.76 0.70 -15.26
CA ALA A 397 15.98 1.69 -14.20
C ALA A 397 14.90 1.65 -13.10
N ALA A 398 13.68 1.23 -13.44
CA ALA A 398 12.63 0.93 -12.47
C ALA A 398 12.96 -0.35 -11.69
N ALA A 399 13.46 -1.38 -12.38
CA ALA A 399 13.90 -2.63 -11.79
C ALA A 399 14.99 -2.44 -10.74
N GLU A 400 15.98 -1.62 -11.05
CA GLU A 400 17.10 -1.37 -10.16
C GLU A 400 16.67 -0.75 -8.82
N ARG A 401 15.73 0.22 -8.85
CA ARG A 401 15.20 0.84 -7.62
C ARG A 401 14.38 -0.13 -6.77
N VAL A 402 13.66 -1.03 -7.42
CA VAL A 402 12.88 -2.07 -6.76
C VAL A 402 13.82 -3.09 -6.11
N LEU A 403 14.85 -3.54 -6.83
CA LEU A 403 15.83 -4.53 -6.37
C LEU A 403 16.46 -4.20 -5.02
N GLU A 404 16.88 -2.95 -4.82
CA GLU A 404 17.61 -2.53 -3.62
C GLU A 404 16.82 -2.79 -2.33
N ARG A 405 15.49 -2.71 -2.42
CA ARG A 405 14.58 -2.97 -1.30
C ARG A 405 14.35 -4.45 -1.03
N PHE A 406 14.48 -5.31 -2.04
CA PHE A 406 14.01 -6.70 -1.99
C PHE A 406 15.10 -7.76 -2.01
N ILE A 407 16.34 -7.45 -2.40
CA ILE A 407 17.49 -8.38 -2.34
C ILE A 407 17.65 -8.98 -0.92
N VAL A 408 17.27 -8.20 0.09
CA VAL A 408 17.43 -8.52 1.52
C VAL A 408 16.20 -9.21 2.13
N GLN A 409 15.11 -9.32 1.38
CA GLN A 409 13.93 -10.05 1.83
C GLN A 409 14.12 -11.56 1.65
N ASP A 410 13.49 -12.35 2.52
CA ASP A 410 13.57 -13.82 2.44
C ASP A 410 12.65 -14.39 1.34
N VAL A 411 12.91 -14.03 0.09
CA VAL A 411 12.19 -14.48 -1.11
C VAL A 411 13.21 -14.77 -2.21
N ASP A 412 13.01 -15.82 -3.01
CA ASP A 412 13.80 -16.04 -4.24
C ASP A 412 13.31 -15.03 -5.29
N LEU A 413 13.90 -13.83 -5.28
CA LEU A 413 13.60 -12.78 -6.24
C LEU A 413 14.47 -12.93 -7.48
N ARG A 414 13.83 -12.99 -8.64
CA ARG A 414 14.47 -13.09 -9.95
C ARG A 414 14.01 -11.98 -10.87
N ILE A 415 14.85 -11.66 -11.85
CA ILE A 415 14.54 -10.65 -12.87
C ILE A 415 14.58 -11.29 -14.23
N LEU A 416 13.48 -11.23 -14.95
CA LEU A 416 13.42 -11.61 -16.36
C LEU A 416 13.36 -10.35 -17.21
N THR A 417 14.36 -10.16 -18.06
CA THR A 417 14.34 -9.19 -19.15
C THR A 417 14.00 -9.95 -20.43
N LEU A 418 12.96 -9.51 -21.14
CA LEU A 418 12.56 -10.16 -22.37
C LEU A 418 13.54 -9.85 -23.52
N PRO A 419 13.80 -10.81 -24.42
CA PRO A 419 14.65 -10.60 -25.59
C PRO A 419 14.09 -9.52 -26.53
N GLU A 420 14.97 -8.90 -27.32
CA GLU A 420 14.61 -8.00 -28.43
C GLU A 420 13.84 -6.73 -28.01
N GLY A 421 13.80 -6.40 -26.71
CA GLY A 421 13.08 -5.22 -26.22
C GLY A 421 11.55 -5.40 -26.19
N LEU A 422 11.05 -6.61 -26.39
CA LEU A 422 9.62 -6.91 -26.45
C LEU A 422 8.96 -6.75 -25.08
N ASP A 423 7.70 -6.31 -25.09
CA ASP A 423 6.82 -6.42 -23.91
C ASP A 423 6.29 -7.87 -23.78
N PRO A 424 5.69 -8.26 -22.63
CA PRO A 424 5.19 -9.63 -22.47
C PRO A 424 4.09 -10.01 -23.46
N ASP A 425 3.23 -9.07 -23.86
CA ASP A 425 2.13 -9.32 -24.81
C ASP A 425 2.70 -9.65 -26.21
N GLU A 426 3.64 -8.83 -26.69
CA GLU A 426 4.38 -9.01 -27.94
C GLU A 426 5.21 -10.28 -27.95
N PHE A 427 5.94 -10.56 -26.86
CA PHE A 427 6.73 -11.78 -26.72
C PHE A 427 5.85 -13.03 -26.79
N LEU A 428 4.72 -13.02 -26.07
CA LEU A 428 3.78 -14.14 -26.06
C LEU A 428 3.12 -14.35 -27.42
N ALA A 429 2.75 -13.27 -28.11
CA ALA A 429 2.23 -13.35 -29.47
C ALA A 429 3.24 -13.95 -30.45
N ALA A 430 4.53 -13.63 -30.30
CA ALA A 430 5.58 -14.09 -31.20
C ALA A 430 6.11 -15.49 -30.88
N LYS A 431 6.24 -15.87 -29.60
CA LYS A 431 6.97 -17.06 -29.15
C LYS A 431 6.13 -18.04 -28.30
N GLY A 432 4.98 -17.60 -27.80
CA GLY A 432 4.05 -18.41 -27.01
C GLY A 432 4.47 -18.63 -25.54
N GLY A 433 3.55 -19.21 -24.77
CA GLY A 433 3.70 -19.40 -23.32
C GLY A 433 4.77 -20.41 -22.90
N ASP A 434 5.05 -21.44 -23.72
CA ASP A 434 6.14 -22.40 -23.45
C ASP A 434 7.50 -21.71 -23.45
N ALA A 435 7.74 -20.80 -24.40
CA ALA A 435 8.97 -20.04 -24.48
C ALA A 435 9.12 -19.11 -23.27
N LEU A 436 8.04 -18.44 -22.83
CA LEU A 436 8.08 -17.60 -21.63
C LEU A 436 8.38 -18.44 -20.38
N ARG A 437 7.78 -19.61 -20.23
CA ARG A 437 8.06 -20.54 -19.11
C ARG A 437 9.52 -20.99 -19.10
N ALA A 438 10.11 -21.27 -20.27
CA ALA A 438 11.53 -21.61 -20.36
C ALA A 438 12.44 -20.45 -19.92
N LEU A 439 12.11 -19.21 -20.34
CA LEU A 439 12.85 -18.02 -19.91
C LEU A 439 12.76 -17.79 -18.40
N VAL A 440 11.57 -17.95 -17.82
CA VAL A 440 11.32 -17.82 -16.38
C VAL A 440 12.17 -18.79 -15.56
N GLU A 441 12.37 -20.02 -16.03
CA GLU A 441 13.21 -21.01 -15.32
C GLU A 441 14.68 -20.60 -15.33
N SER A 442 15.15 -20.05 -16.45
CA SER A 442 16.50 -19.49 -16.59
C SER A 442 16.66 -18.07 -16.03
N ALA A 443 15.62 -17.50 -15.41
CA ALA A 443 15.66 -16.12 -14.97
C ALA A 443 16.75 -15.94 -13.90
N PRO A 444 17.65 -14.95 -14.07
CA PRO A 444 18.72 -14.65 -13.14
C PRO A 444 18.19 -14.19 -11.79
N GLU A 445 18.92 -14.54 -10.74
CA GLU A 445 18.68 -13.99 -9.41
C GLU A 445 18.84 -12.46 -9.40
N ALA A 446 18.09 -11.80 -8.53
CA ALA A 446 18.12 -10.35 -8.34
C ALA A 446 19.54 -9.81 -8.07
N LEU A 447 20.32 -10.52 -7.25
CA LEU A 447 21.72 -10.19 -6.96
C LEU A 447 22.57 -10.21 -8.24
N ASP A 448 22.43 -11.25 -9.05
CA ASP A 448 23.20 -11.45 -10.28
C ASP A 448 22.83 -10.45 -11.35
N PHE A 449 21.55 -10.12 -11.43
CA PHE A 449 21.09 -9.04 -12.29
C PHE A 449 21.73 -7.71 -11.89
N LYS A 450 21.66 -7.30 -10.62
CA LYS A 450 22.27 -6.05 -10.14
C LYS A 450 23.78 -6.03 -10.39
N LEU A 451 24.48 -7.14 -10.13
CA LEU A 451 25.91 -7.24 -10.41
C LEU A 451 26.23 -7.07 -11.89
N ARG A 452 25.43 -7.64 -12.80
CA ARG A 452 25.63 -7.42 -14.24
C ARG A 452 25.39 -5.97 -14.64
N CYS A 453 24.36 -5.31 -14.09
CA CYS A 453 24.14 -3.88 -14.30
C CYS A 453 25.31 -3.03 -13.82
N LEU A 454 25.85 -3.32 -12.64
CA LEU A 454 27.01 -2.59 -12.09
C LEU A 454 28.29 -2.83 -12.92
N HIS A 455 28.51 -4.04 -13.43
CA HIS A 455 29.61 -4.31 -14.36
C HIS A 455 29.44 -3.57 -15.69
N ALA A 456 28.22 -3.41 -16.19
CA ALA A 456 27.96 -2.61 -17.39
C ALA A 456 28.17 -1.10 -17.13
N LYS A 457 27.79 -0.62 -15.94
CA LYS A 457 28.01 0.77 -15.49
C LYS A 457 29.50 1.09 -15.27
N TYR A 458 30.26 0.13 -14.78
CA TYR A 458 31.71 0.23 -14.54
C TYR A 458 32.48 -0.82 -15.37
N PRO A 459 32.55 -0.65 -16.71
CA PRO A 459 33.03 -1.70 -17.63
C PRO A 459 34.55 -1.96 -17.53
N SER A 460 35.31 -1.06 -16.92
CA SER A 460 36.75 -1.22 -16.78
C SER A 460 37.06 -2.28 -15.71
N LYS A 461 38.05 -3.15 -15.95
CA LYS A 461 38.51 -4.14 -14.95
C LYS A 461 39.49 -3.54 -13.92
N THR A 462 39.43 -2.22 -13.72
CA THR A 462 40.34 -1.51 -12.81
C THR A 462 39.98 -1.78 -11.34
N LEU A 463 40.94 -1.55 -10.45
CA LEU A 463 40.71 -1.61 -9.01
C LEU A 463 39.60 -0.62 -8.56
N ASP A 464 39.58 0.58 -9.14
CA ASP A 464 38.55 1.60 -8.86
C ASP A 464 37.14 1.11 -9.24
N SER A 465 36.98 0.50 -10.43
CA SER A 465 35.68 -0.05 -10.83
C SER A 465 35.22 -1.19 -9.92
N ARG A 466 36.12 -2.11 -9.53
CA ARG A 466 35.79 -3.17 -8.56
C ARG A 466 35.38 -2.59 -7.20
N GLN A 467 36.09 -1.55 -6.74
CA GLN A 467 35.76 -0.87 -5.49
C GLN A 467 34.38 -0.20 -5.58
N ARG A 468 34.06 0.52 -6.67
CA ARG A 468 32.74 1.14 -6.85
C ARG A 468 31.60 0.13 -6.88
N ILE A 469 31.78 -1.00 -7.57
CA ILE A 469 30.79 -2.10 -7.60
C ILE A 469 30.57 -2.63 -6.17
N LEU A 470 31.65 -2.88 -5.43
CA LEU A 470 31.57 -3.32 -4.03
C LEU A 470 30.80 -2.31 -3.19
N GLU A 471 31.13 -1.02 -3.26
CA GLU A 471 30.49 0.00 -2.41
C GLU A 471 29.01 0.19 -2.71
N GLU A 472 28.60 0.18 -3.98
CA GLU A 472 27.17 0.24 -4.32
C GLU A 472 26.42 -1.00 -3.80
N MET A 473 27.00 -2.20 -3.91
CA MET A 473 26.40 -3.41 -3.36
C MET A 473 26.30 -3.39 -1.83
N LEU A 474 27.34 -2.90 -1.14
CA LEU A 474 27.35 -2.80 0.31
C LEU A 474 26.35 -1.75 0.82
N GLN A 475 26.15 -0.66 0.10
CA GLN A 475 25.11 0.33 0.43
C GLN A 475 23.72 -0.31 0.40
N VAL A 476 23.41 -1.09 -0.62
CA VAL A 476 22.14 -1.84 -0.72
C VAL A 476 21.94 -2.76 0.48
N LEU A 477 22.97 -3.53 0.85
CA LEU A 477 22.93 -4.44 2.00
C LEU A 477 22.88 -3.70 3.36
N ALA A 478 23.43 -2.49 3.43
CA ALA A 478 23.46 -1.66 4.64
C ALA A 478 22.13 -0.95 4.91
N SER A 479 21.39 -0.57 3.87
CA SER A 479 20.08 0.10 3.96
C SER A 479 18.94 -0.82 4.42
N ALA A 480 19.16 -2.13 4.40
CA ALA A 480 18.20 -3.09 4.92
C ALA A 480 18.05 -2.96 6.45
N PRO A 481 16.82 -3.06 7.00
CA PRO A 481 16.65 -3.26 8.43
C PRO A 481 17.55 -4.41 8.87
N ARG A 482 18.17 -4.33 10.05
CA ARG A 482 18.90 -5.46 10.66
C ARG A 482 17.92 -6.61 10.92
N MET A 483 17.49 -7.28 9.86
CA MET A 483 16.63 -8.43 9.95
C MET A 483 17.50 -9.57 10.45
N SER A 484 17.02 -10.13 11.55
CA SER A 484 17.32 -11.42 12.12
C SER A 484 17.44 -12.53 11.06
N GLN A 485 18.57 -12.69 10.35
CA GLN A 485 19.05 -13.95 9.74
C GLN A 485 20.55 -13.82 9.37
N HIS A 486 21.47 -14.14 10.29
CA HIS A 486 22.92 -14.19 10.02
C HIS A 486 23.31 -15.07 8.82
N VAL A 487 22.47 -16.05 8.45
CA VAL A 487 22.77 -17.03 7.40
C VAL A 487 22.59 -16.45 6.00
N ARG A 488 21.45 -15.82 5.68
CA ARG A 488 21.19 -15.28 4.33
C ARG A 488 22.14 -14.14 3.98
N GLU A 489 22.40 -13.24 4.93
CA GLU A 489 23.42 -12.19 4.76
C GLU A 489 24.81 -12.81 4.50
N GLY A 490 25.17 -13.86 5.26
CA GLY A 490 26.42 -14.60 5.02
C GLY A 490 26.50 -15.20 3.62
N LEU A 491 25.42 -15.83 3.14
CA LEU A 491 25.36 -16.39 1.78
C LEU A 491 25.50 -15.31 0.70
N LEU A 492 24.82 -14.16 0.86
CA LEU A 492 24.93 -13.02 -0.06
C LEU A 492 26.35 -12.45 -0.07
N LEU A 493 26.98 -12.31 1.10
CA LEU A 493 28.35 -11.80 1.22
C LEU A 493 29.37 -12.77 0.61
N ALA A 494 29.23 -14.07 0.85
CA ALA A 494 30.07 -15.10 0.24
C ALA A 494 29.96 -15.07 -1.29
N ALA A 495 28.72 -15.01 -1.81
CA ALA A 495 28.45 -14.99 -3.23
C ALA A 495 28.91 -13.68 -3.91
N LEU A 496 28.91 -12.55 -3.18
CA LEU A 496 29.48 -11.28 -3.63
C LEU A 496 31.01 -11.31 -3.63
N ALA A 497 31.61 -11.85 -2.57
CA ALA A 497 33.06 -11.98 -2.43
C ALA A 497 33.65 -12.86 -3.55
N GLU A 498 33.01 -14.00 -3.83
CA GLU A 498 33.38 -14.89 -4.93
C GLU A 498 33.36 -14.16 -6.29
N ARG A 499 32.25 -13.48 -6.61
CA ARG A 499 32.08 -12.78 -7.90
C ARG A 499 33.05 -11.61 -8.08
N LEU A 500 33.49 -10.97 -7.00
CA LEU A 500 34.46 -9.87 -7.03
C LEU A 500 35.92 -10.32 -6.84
N GLY A 501 36.16 -11.60 -6.52
CA GLY A 501 37.49 -12.13 -6.22
C GLY A 501 38.09 -11.57 -4.93
N LEU A 502 37.27 -11.35 -3.91
CA LEU A 502 37.65 -10.83 -2.59
C LEU A 502 37.54 -11.92 -1.53
N ARG A 503 38.23 -11.77 -0.40
CA ARG A 503 37.99 -12.62 0.77
C ARG A 503 36.70 -12.18 1.44
N GLU A 504 35.84 -13.13 1.82
CA GLU A 504 34.55 -12.84 2.47
C GLU A 504 34.71 -11.95 3.71
N GLU A 505 35.74 -12.21 4.53
CA GLU A 505 36.06 -11.42 5.72
C GLU A 505 36.23 -9.93 5.41
N GLN A 506 36.89 -9.58 4.30
CA GLN A 506 37.11 -8.19 3.89
C GLN A 506 35.80 -7.50 3.49
N VAL A 507 34.90 -8.24 2.84
CA VAL A 507 33.58 -7.72 2.44
C VAL A 507 32.70 -7.52 3.68
N ARG A 508 32.78 -8.44 4.65
CA ARG A 508 32.05 -8.39 5.91
C ARG A 508 32.50 -7.21 6.78
N ASP A 509 33.80 -6.99 6.91
CA ASP A 509 34.36 -5.85 7.65
C ASP A 509 33.92 -4.53 7.02
N ARG A 510 34.02 -4.44 5.69
CA ARG A 510 33.59 -3.24 4.97
C ARG A 510 32.10 -2.96 5.12
N LEU A 511 31.24 -3.99 5.11
CA LEU A 511 29.81 -3.83 5.36
C LEU A 511 29.54 -3.20 6.75
N GLN A 512 30.30 -3.61 7.77
CA GLN A 512 30.15 -3.04 9.12
C GLN A 512 30.52 -1.55 9.13
N GLU A 513 31.59 -1.16 8.45
CA GLU A 513 31.98 0.25 8.31
C GLU A 513 30.89 1.07 7.59
N VAL A 514 30.38 0.58 6.46
CA VAL A 514 29.30 1.24 5.71
C VAL A 514 28.04 1.39 6.58
N ARG A 515 27.69 0.37 7.38
CA ARG A 515 26.55 0.45 8.32
C ARG A 515 26.76 1.51 9.40
N ILE A 516 27.98 1.65 9.93
CA ILE A 516 28.31 2.69 10.90
C ILE A 516 28.14 4.08 10.26
N ASP A 517 28.59 4.25 9.01
CA ASP A 517 28.47 5.51 8.29
C ASP A 517 27.00 5.87 7.97
N VAL A 518 26.20 4.89 7.53
CA VAL A 518 24.76 5.06 7.31
C VAL A 518 24.05 5.41 8.61
N ALA A 519 24.36 4.73 9.72
CA ALA A 519 23.76 5.02 11.02
C ALA A 519 24.15 6.40 11.57
N ARG A 520 25.37 6.89 11.28
CA ARG A 520 25.81 8.25 11.62
C ARG A 520 25.10 9.32 10.82
N ARG A 521 24.72 9.03 9.57
CA ARG A 521 24.00 9.95 8.66
C ARG A 521 22.48 9.93 8.86
N ALA A 522 21.93 8.90 9.51
CA ALA A 522 20.51 8.83 9.79
C ALA A 522 20.07 9.92 10.80
N PRO A 523 18.96 10.66 10.55
CA PRO A 523 18.45 11.64 11.49
C PRO A 523 18.09 10.96 12.81
N ARG A 524 18.68 11.42 13.92
CA ARG A 524 18.38 10.88 15.25
C ARG A 524 16.89 11.08 15.54
N PRO A 525 16.14 10.04 15.95
CA PRO A 525 14.79 10.23 16.43
C PRO A 525 14.84 11.18 17.62
N SER A 526 14.02 12.23 17.60
CA SER A 526 13.88 13.17 18.71
C SER A 526 13.52 12.39 19.97
N THR A 527 14.49 12.26 20.87
CA THR A 527 14.28 11.70 22.20
C THR A 527 13.19 12.51 22.89
N SER A 528 12.05 11.86 23.12
CA SER A 528 10.98 12.33 23.99
C SER A 528 11.57 12.78 25.32
N MET A 529 11.32 14.03 25.69
CA MET A 529 11.75 14.59 26.95
C MET A 529 11.20 13.77 28.12
N SER A 530 12.10 13.28 28.98
CA SER A 530 11.75 12.85 30.34
C SER A 530 11.26 14.07 31.15
N PRO A 531 10.29 13.89 32.07
CA PRO A 531 9.71 14.98 32.83
C PRO A 531 10.70 15.49 33.90
N GLN A 532 11.14 16.74 33.79
CA GLN A 532 11.89 17.41 34.85
C GLN A 532 10.92 18.05 35.87
N ALA A 533 11.28 17.89 37.15
CA ALA A 533 10.63 18.42 38.34
C ALA A 533 10.73 19.96 38.44
N PRO A 534 9.87 20.63 39.22
CA PRO A 534 9.69 22.08 39.15
C PRO A 534 10.80 22.84 39.88
N HIS A 535 11.46 23.76 39.18
CA HIS A 535 12.39 24.73 39.78
C HIS A 535 11.71 26.09 40.01
N GLN A 536 11.93 26.60 41.21
CA GLN A 536 11.44 27.85 41.78
C GLN A 536 12.11 29.09 41.14
N VAL A 537 11.34 30.17 41.06
CA VAL A 537 11.72 31.49 40.54
C VAL A 537 12.39 32.32 41.65
N PRO A 538 13.53 33.01 41.40
CA PRO A 538 14.02 34.07 42.28
C PRO A 538 13.51 35.47 41.87
N PRO A 539 13.37 36.42 42.83
CA PRO A 539 12.64 37.67 42.63
C PRO A 539 13.52 38.80 42.05
N GLN A 540 12.91 39.67 41.27
CA GLN A 540 13.50 40.92 40.75
C GLN A 540 13.39 42.07 41.77
N ARG A 541 14.36 42.99 41.73
CA ARG A 541 14.30 44.33 42.38
C ARG A 541 14.36 45.45 41.33
N PRO A 542 13.87 46.67 41.65
CA PRO A 542 13.13 47.46 40.66
C PRO A 542 13.68 48.88 40.36
N HIS A 543 13.12 49.45 39.29
CA HIS A 543 12.97 50.87 38.90
C HIS A 543 14.23 51.67 38.51
N SER A 544 14.22 52.35 37.36
CA SER A 544 13.68 53.72 37.26
C SER A 544 13.18 54.11 35.86
N ALA A 545 12.11 54.92 35.85
CA ALA A 545 11.38 55.54 34.73
C ALA A 545 12.17 56.72 34.11
N ASN A 546 11.86 57.37 32.97
CA ASN A 546 10.65 57.69 32.18
C ASN A 546 11.08 57.72 30.69
N GLY A 547 10.25 57.66 29.65
CA GLY A 547 8.81 57.69 29.46
C GLY A 547 8.56 58.07 27.99
N GLU A 548 7.56 57.46 27.35
CA GLU A 548 6.66 58.08 26.36
C GLU A 548 5.68 57.02 25.81
N SER A 549 4.46 57.47 25.58
CA SER A 549 3.19 56.74 25.59
C SER A 549 2.65 56.35 24.20
N PHE A 550 1.74 55.35 24.20
CA PHE A 550 0.58 55.06 23.31
C PHE A 550 0.57 53.62 22.71
N PRO A 551 -0.62 53.05 22.37
CA PRO A 551 -1.56 52.41 23.28
C PRO A 551 -1.63 50.87 23.05
N THR A 552 -2.08 50.17 24.08
CA THR A 552 -2.37 48.74 24.07
C THR A 552 -3.62 48.42 23.24
N ARG A 553 -3.48 47.49 22.30
CA ARG A 553 -4.59 46.69 21.79
C ARG A 553 -4.22 45.21 21.94
N SER A 554 -4.98 44.55 22.79
CA SER A 554 -4.98 43.10 23.02
C SER A 554 -5.28 42.35 21.73
N GLU A 555 -4.36 41.50 21.28
CA GLU A 555 -4.66 40.44 20.30
C GLU A 555 -4.83 39.08 20.99
N PRO A 556 -5.82 38.27 20.55
CA PRO A 556 -6.14 36.99 21.15
C PRO A 556 -5.09 35.93 20.78
N GLN A 557 -4.76 35.09 21.76
CA GLN A 557 -3.94 33.89 21.58
C GLN A 557 -4.49 33.03 20.44
N ARG A 558 -3.77 32.97 19.32
CA ARG A 558 -4.05 32.02 18.24
C ARG A 558 -3.62 30.61 18.65
N THR A 559 -4.62 29.74 18.66
CA THR A 559 -4.53 28.29 18.47
C THR A 559 -3.43 27.93 17.46
N ILE A 560 -2.58 26.96 17.83
CA ILE A 560 -1.53 26.43 16.98
C ILE A 560 -2.17 25.68 15.81
N VAL A 561 -2.09 26.27 14.61
CA VAL A 561 -2.46 25.66 13.33
C VAL A 561 -1.29 24.75 12.88
N PRO A 562 -1.53 23.54 12.34
CA PRO A 562 -0.47 22.74 11.74
C PRO A 562 0.24 23.55 10.64
N SER A 563 1.57 23.55 10.59
CA SER A 563 2.31 24.40 9.62
C SER A 563 1.87 24.11 8.19
N GLU A 564 1.51 25.15 7.43
CA GLU A 564 1.08 25.03 6.02
C GLU A 564 2.13 24.32 5.15
N THR A 565 3.42 24.42 5.53
CA THR A 565 4.56 23.71 4.93
C THR A 565 4.46 22.19 5.00
N GLY A 566 3.75 21.63 5.98
CA GLY A 566 3.57 20.18 6.12
C GLY A 566 2.88 19.53 4.91
N ARG A 567 2.05 20.29 4.17
CA ARG A 567 1.44 19.81 2.91
C ARG A 567 2.46 19.69 1.79
N LEU A 568 3.37 20.66 1.66
CA LEU A 568 4.42 20.67 0.65
C LEU A 568 5.36 19.47 0.85
N PHE A 569 5.85 19.26 2.08
CA PHE A 569 6.75 18.14 2.40
C PHE A 569 6.10 16.77 2.25
N ALA A 570 4.77 16.67 2.44
CA ALA A 570 4.02 15.43 2.22
C ALA A 570 3.80 15.11 0.72
N GLY A 571 4.30 15.93 -0.22
CA GLY A 571 4.16 15.72 -1.66
C GLY A 571 2.73 15.89 -2.19
N ARG A 572 1.82 16.43 -1.38
CA ARG A 572 0.41 16.66 -1.74
C ARG A 572 0.23 18.04 -2.38
N LEU A 573 0.93 18.27 -3.49
CA LEU A 573 0.96 19.55 -4.19
C LEU A 573 -0.22 19.67 -5.15
N ASN A 574 -1.05 20.70 -4.97
CA ASN A 574 -2.03 21.09 -5.99
C ASN A 574 -1.33 21.77 -7.19
N LEU A 575 -2.06 22.08 -8.26
CA LEU A 575 -1.45 22.68 -9.46
C LEU A 575 -0.78 24.05 -9.19
N ASP A 576 -1.34 24.86 -8.29
CA ASP A 576 -0.74 26.14 -7.92
C ASP A 576 0.55 25.93 -7.13
N ASP A 577 0.54 25.01 -6.16
CA ASP A 577 1.74 24.63 -5.40
C ASP A 577 2.83 24.11 -6.34
N GLN A 578 2.47 23.33 -7.36
CA GLN A 578 3.41 22.78 -8.33
C GLN A 578 4.10 23.86 -9.15
N LEU A 579 3.33 24.83 -9.67
CA LEU A 579 3.85 25.95 -10.46
C LEU A 579 4.67 26.92 -9.61
N GLU A 580 4.21 27.23 -8.40
CA GLU A 580 4.94 28.07 -7.45
C GLU A 580 6.27 27.43 -7.04
N CYS A 581 6.27 26.14 -6.69
CA CYS A 581 7.51 25.42 -6.40
C CYS A 581 8.46 25.36 -7.60
N GLU A 582 7.95 25.14 -8.82
CA GLU A 582 8.78 25.10 -10.03
C GLU A 582 9.50 26.43 -10.30
N LEU A 583 8.83 27.57 -10.07
CA LEU A 583 9.47 28.88 -10.20
C LEU A 583 10.62 29.06 -9.19
N LEU A 584 10.41 28.69 -7.93
CA LEU A 584 11.46 28.77 -6.93
C LEU A 584 12.58 27.77 -7.23
N GLU A 585 12.28 26.56 -7.69
CA GLU A 585 13.30 25.58 -8.11
C GLU A 585 14.20 26.14 -9.22
N ILE A 586 13.63 26.83 -10.22
CA ILE A 586 14.42 27.46 -11.29
C ILE A 586 15.36 28.52 -10.71
N VAL A 587 14.83 29.39 -9.85
CA VAL A 587 15.59 30.49 -9.23
C VAL A 587 16.69 29.97 -8.30
N LEU A 588 16.43 28.88 -7.55
CA LEU A 588 17.42 28.20 -6.70
C LEU A 588 18.49 27.47 -7.51
N THR A 589 18.13 26.88 -8.65
CA THR A 589 19.06 26.13 -9.51
C THR A 589 19.98 27.07 -10.29
N VAL A 590 19.43 28.17 -10.82
CA VAL A 590 20.18 29.16 -11.60
C VAL A 590 19.87 30.56 -11.07
N PRO A 591 20.58 31.02 -10.03
CA PRO A 591 20.36 32.33 -9.42
C PRO A 591 20.42 33.51 -10.39
N ALA A 592 21.16 33.39 -11.49
CA ALA A 592 21.22 34.41 -12.55
C ALA A 592 19.86 34.70 -13.21
N LEU A 593 18.91 33.75 -13.16
CA LEU A 593 17.55 33.92 -13.73
C LEU A 593 16.60 34.70 -12.81
N THR A 594 17.03 35.04 -11.58
CA THR A 594 16.20 35.77 -10.60
C THR A 594 15.64 37.07 -11.17
N GLU A 595 16.43 37.79 -11.97
CA GLU A 595 16.01 39.06 -12.58
C GLU A 595 14.91 38.88 -13.63
N ILE A 596 15.02 37.82 -14.42
CA ILE A 596 14.04 37.48 -15.44
C ILE A 596 12.72 37.11 -14.76
N VAL A 597 12.77 36.27 -13.74
CA VAL A 597 11.59 35.88 -12.95
C VAL A 597 11.00 37.10 -12.23
N ARG A 598 11.84 37.98 -11.65
CA ARG A 598 11.41 39.21 -10.98
C ARG A 598 10.70 40.19 -11.90
N SER A 599 11.12 40.27 -13.17
CA SER A 599 10.45 41.12 -14.16
C SER A 599 9.08 40.60 -14.58
N ALA A 600 8.85 39.27 -14.48
CA ALA A 600 7.61 38.63 -14.91
C ALA A 600 6.63 38.39 -13.76
N ILE A 601 7.12 38.05 -12.56
CA ILE A 601 6.31 37.52 -11.46
C ILE A 601 6.58 38.32 -10.19
N ALA A 602 5.56 39.06 -9.73
CA ALA A 602 5.59 39.70 -8.43
C ALA A 602 5.51 38.67 -7.30
N THR A 603 6.16 38.93 -6.16
CA THR A 603 6.10 38.04 -4.99
C THR A 603 4.66 37.84 -4.49
N THR A 604 3.84 38.89 -4.58
CA THR A 604 2.41 38.86 -4.24
C THR A 604 1.56 37.96 -5.14
N ALA A 605 2.10 37.53 -6.29
CA ALA A 605 1.43 36.57 -7.15
C ALA A 605 1.57 35.12 -6.63
N ILE A 606 2.45 34.85 -5.66
CA ILE A 606 2.60 33.54 -5.02
C ILE A 606 1.58 33.43 -3.89
N ARG A 607 0.75 32.37 -3.89
CA ARG A 607 -0.32 32.19 -2.90
C ARG A 607 0.18 31.49 -1.65
N HIS A 608 1.13 30.56 -1.77
CA HIS A 608 1.65 29.85 -0.60
C HIS A 608 2.54 30.81 0.23
N PRO A 609 2.18 31.13 1.48
CA PRO A 609 2.85 32.19 2.25
C PRO A 609 4.36 31.98 2.42
N GLN A 610 4.79 30.74 2.66
CA GLN A 610 6.21 30.44 2.81
C GLN A 610 7.00 30.48 1.49
N LEU A 611 6.38 30.12 0.35
CA LEU A 611 7.03 30.24 -0.97
C LEU A 611 7.13 31.71 -1.37
N GLN A 612 6.13 32.52 -1.02
CA GLN A 612 6.16 33.97 -1.22
C GLN A 612 7.32 34.62 -0.46
N LEU A 613 7.48 34.28 0.83
CA LEU A 613 8.59 34.79 1.66
C LEU A 613 9.94 34.37 1.08
N LEU A 614 10.07 33.10 0.68
CA LEU A 614 11.31 32.60 0.11
C LEU A 614 11.65 33.27 -1.23
N LEU A 615 10.66 33.47 -2.12
CA LEU A 615 10.87 34.20 -3.38
C LEU A 615 11.25 35.67 -3.13
N ALA A 616 10.59 36.34 -2.17
CA ALA A 616 10.93 37.71 -1.80
C ALA A 616 12.38 37.84 -1.33
N GLU A 617 12.86 36.85 -0.58
CA GLU A 617 14.25 36.82 -0.14
C GLU A 617 15.23 36.63 -1.29
N THR A 618 14.92 35.78 -2.28
CA THR A 618 15.74 35.66 -3.50
C THR A 618 15.79 36.97 -4.29
N TYR A 619 14.68 37.71 -4.37
CA TYR A 619 14.62 39.00 -5.06
C TYR A 619 15.44 40.07 -4.33
N ARG A 620 15.40 40.07 -3.00
CA ARG A 620 16.21 40.97 -2.16
C ARG A 620 17.71 40.75 -2.39
N LEU A 621 18.12 39.49 -2.53
CA LEU A 621 19.52 39.12 -2.78
C LEU A 621 19.96 39.40 -4.23
N GLY A 622 19.07 39.22 -5.21
CA GLY A 622 19.34 39.46 -6.63
C GLY A 622 19.64 40.91 -7.01
N GLY A 623 19.16 41.89 -6.23
CA GLY A 623 19.36 43.31 -6.50
C GLY A 623 20.81 43.82 -6.38
N ASN A 624 21.75 43.04 -5.79
CA ASN A 624 23.10 43.52 -5.47
C ASN A 624 24.27 42.62 -5.91
N ARG A 625 24.04 41.39 -6.39
CA ARG A 625 25.02 40.41 -6.94
C ARG A 625 24.26 39.16 -7.41
N SER A 626 24.88 38.32 -8.25
CA SER A 626 24.43 36.92 -8.44
C SER A 626 24.58 36.19 -7.11
N TRP A 627 23.49 36.04 -6.37
CA TRP A 627 23.46 35.38 -5.06
C TRP A 627 23.70 33.87 -5.21
N THR A 628 24.11 33.22 -4.12
CA THR A 628 24.31 31.76 -4.06
C THR A 628 23.34 31.13 -3.08
N PHE A 629 23.06 29.84 -3.24
CA PHE A 629 22.21 29.09 -2.31
C PHE A 629 22.69 29.20 -0.84
N GLU A 630 24.00 29.23 -0.61
CA GLU A 630 24.60 29.44 0.71
C GLU A 630 24.27 30.83 1.27
N SER A 631 24.34 31.87 0.44
CA SER A 631 23.97 33.24 0.86
C SER A 631 22.48 33.37 1.17
N LEU A 632 21.62 32.63 0.47
CA LEU A 632 20.19 32.53 0.78
C LEU A 632 19.96 31.86 2.14
N LEU A 633 20.56 30.69 2.38
CA LEU A 633 20.44 29.99 3.66
C LEU A 633 21.01 30.80 4.84
N GLY A 634 22.04 31.61 4.59
CA GLY A 634 22.62 32.53 5.56
C GLY A 634 21.73 33.73 5.87
N ALA A 635 20.96 34.23 4.88
CA ALA A 635 20.06 35.35 5.04
C ALA A 635 18.71 34.99 5.67
N LEU A 636 18.27 33.73 5.53
CA LEU A 636 17.07 33.24 6.19
C LEU A 636 17.31 33.11 7.71
N GLU A 637 16.42 33.66 8.52
CA GLU A 637 16.43 33.46 9.98
C GLU A 637 15.49 32.31 10.40
N ASP A 638 14.38 32.14 9.68
CA ASP A 638 13.38 31.11 9.96
C ASP A 638 13.89 29.70 9.58
N PRO A 639 14.00 28.77 10.55
CA PRO A 639 14.40 27.39 10.29
C PRO A 639 13.46 26.65 9.31
N GLU A 640 12.16 26.96 9.30
CA GLU A 640 11.22 26.32 8.37
C GLU A 640 11.45 26.77 6.93
N LEU A 641 11.74 28.06 6.69
CA LEU A 641 12.13 28.54 5.36
C LEU A 641 13.44 27.94 4.87
N LYS A 642 14.42 27.70 5.77
CA LYS A 642 15.66 26.98 5.41
C LYS A 642 15.36 25.55 4.97
N ARG A 643 14.51 24.84 5.72
CA ARG A 643 14.09 23.46 5.36
C ARG A 643 13.35 23.45 4.03
N LEU A 644 12.49 24.43 3.78
CA LEU A 644 11.78 24.58 2.52
C LEU A 644 12.72 24.84 1.34
N ALA A 645 13.72 25.70 1.50
CA ALA A 645 14.73 25.98 0.48
C ALA A 645 15.56 24.73 0.13
N VAL A 646 15.99 23.96 1.14
CA VAL A 646 16.71 22.69 0.95
C VAL A 646 15.83 21.67 0.22
N TRP A 647 14.57 21.52 0.63
CA TRP A 647 13.64 20.60 -0.01
C TRP A 647 13.38 20.95 -1.49
N LEU A 648 13.25 22.24 -1.81
CA LEU A 648 13.10 22.70 -3.20
C LEU A 648 14.36 22.42 -4.03
N ASP A 649 15.56 22.65 -3.49
CA ASP A 649 16.82 22.33 -4.16
C ASP A 649 16.96 20.83 -4.45
N GLU A 650 16.62 19.97 -3.49
CA GLU A 650 16.57 18.51 -3.69
C GLU A 650 15.59 18.12 -4.80
N ARG A 651 14.40 18.75 -4.82
CA ARG A 651 13.38 18.50 -5.86
C ARG A 651 13.84 18.96 -7.24
N ALA A 652 14.53 20.08 -7.33
CA ALA A 652 15.11 20.58 -8.58
C ALA A 652 16.16 19.62 -9.14
N ARG A 653 17.04 19.09 -8.28
CA ARG A 653 18.06 18.08 -8.65
C ARG A 653 17.42 16.78 -9.13
N ALA A 654 16.37 16.30 -8.45
CA ALA A 654 15.64 15.09 -8.85
C ALA A 654 14.96 15.23 -10.24
N LYS A 655 14.63 16.46 -10.65
CA LYS A 655 14.04 16.77 -11.97
C LYS A 655 15.08 17.04 -13.07
N ASP A 656 16.37 17.02 -12.74
CA ASP A 656 17.49 17.47 -13.57
C ASP A 656 17.25 18.84 -14.20
N LEU A 657 16.76 19.78 -13.38
CA LEU A 657 16.32 21.09 -13.86
C LEU A 657 17.47 21.91 -14.47
N ALA A 658 18.70 21.70 -13.98
CA ALA A 658 19.90 22.32 -14.53
C ALA A 658 20.19 21.90 -15.99
N ALA A 659 19.84 20.67 -16.41
CA ALA A 659 19.95 20.27 -17.80
C ALA A 659 18.87 20.94 -18.67
N LYS A 660 17.62 20.96 -18.19
CA LYS A 660 16.48 21.58 -18.90
C LYS A 660 16.63 23.07 -19.14
N LEU A 661 17.29 23.77 -18.22
CA LEU A 661 17.58 25.21 -18.34
C LEU A 661 18.78 25.52 -19.26
N ARG A 662 19.53 24.50 -19.70
CA ARG A 662 20.66 24.62 -20.64
C ARG A 662 20.29 24.36 -22.11
N GLU A 663 19.05 23.97 -22.39
CA GLU A 663 18.57 23.77 -23.76
C GLU A 663 18.68 25.08 -24.57
N PRO A 664 19.43 25.13 -25.68
CA PRO A 664 19.52 26.32 -26.52
C PRO A 664 18.16 26.63 -27.15
N GLY A 665 17.77 27.90 -27.12
CA GLY A 665 16.58 28.39 -27.81
C GLY A 665 16.70 28.23 -29.32
N ALA A 666 15.56 28.14 -30.01
CA ALA A 666 15.53 28.06 -31.48
C ALA A 666 16.08 29.34 -32.15
N ASP A 667 16.10 30.46 -31.41
CA ASP A 667 16.71 31.73 -31.79
C ASP A 667 17.89 32.06 -30.88
N SER A 668 19.06 32.30 -31.46
CA SER A 668 20.33 32.54 -30.74
C SER A 668 20.42 33.87 -29.97
N ASP A 669 19.35 34.67 -29.98
CA ASP A 669 19.24 35.98 -29.32
C ASP A 669 18.30 35.97 -28.10
N GLU A 670 17.68 34.84 -27.74
CA GLU A 670 16.78 34.77 -26.59
C GLU A 670 17.52 34.76 -25.25
N THR A 671 17.32 35.82 -24.45
CA THR A 671 17.89 35.99 -23.10
C THR A 671 17.22 35.13 -22.03
N CYS A 672 16.06 34.51 -22.31
CA CYS A 672 15.30 33.69 -21.38
C CYS A 672 15.26 32.22 -21.84
N PRO A 673 15.70 31.25 -21.01
CA PRO A 673 15.65 29.84 -21.38
C PRO A 673 14.24 29.36 -21.76
N PRO A 674 14.05 28.54 -22.82
CA PRO A 674 12.73 28.08 -23.26
C PRO A 674 11.92 27.38 -22.17
N PHE A 675 12.59 26.62 -21.30
CA PHE A 675 11.95 25.98 -20.15
C PHE A 675 11.40 27.01 -19.16
N LEU A 676 12.19 28.04 -18.81
CA LEU A 676 11.74 29.13 -17.94
C LEU A 676 10.57 29.89 -18.56
N ARG A 677 10.61 30.15 -19.87
CA ARG A 677 9.51 30.82 -20.57
C ARG A 677 8.21 30.03 -20.46
N ARG A 678 8.24 28.71 -20.67
CA ARG A 678 7.08 27.83 -20.50
C ARG A 678 6.55 27.84 -19.06
N SER A 679 7.43 27.83 -18.06
CA SER A 679 7.01 27.88 -16.65
C SER A 679 6.35 29.22 -16.29
N ILE A 680 6.89 30.35 -16.76
CA ILE A 680 6.29 31.69 -16.60
C ILE A 680 4.92 31.75 -17.28
N ASP A 681 4.82 31.27 -18.52
CA ASP A 681 3.57 31.28 -19.29
C ASP A 681 2.49 30.41 -18.62
N ALA A 682 2.87 29.23 -18.13
CA ALA A 682 1.96 28.33 -17.40
C ALA A 682 1.47 28.98 -16.09
N PHE A 683 2.34 29.68 -15.37
CA PHE A 683 1.99 30.40 -14.15
C PHE A 683 1.01 31.54 -14.43
N HIS A 684 1.30 32.42 -15.40
CA HIS A 684 0.41 33.52 -15.76
C HIS A 684 -0.95 33.03 -16.26
N TRP A 685 -0.94 31.99 -17.10
CA TRP A 685 -2.16 31.36 -17.58
C TRP A 685 -3.03 30.86 -16.42
N ARG A 686 -2.41 30.21 -15.43
CA ARG A 686 -3.12 29.72 -14.25
C ARG A 686 -3.71 30.87 -13.42
N ARG A 687 -3.00 31.99 -13.29
CA ARG A 687 -3.49 33.19 -12.59
C ARG A 687 -4.65 33.86 -13.31
N GLU A 688 -4.57 33.94 -14.64
CA GLU A 688 -5.65 34.46 -15.46
C GLU A 688 -6.90 33.56 -15.35
N GLU A 689 -6.74 32.23 -15.45
CA GLU A 689 -7.83 31.27 -15.29
C GLU A 689 -8.54 31.44 -13.94
N GLN A 690 -7.79 31.59 -12.85
CA GLN A 690 -8.37 31.78 -11.52
C GLN A 690 -9.07 33.13 -11.36
N SER A 691 -8.53 34.20 -11.94
CA SER A 691 -9.16 35.52 -11.90
C SER A 691 -10.48 35.52 -12.67
N GLN A 692 -10.53 34.84 -13.81
CA GLN A 692 -11.75 34.69 -14.61
C GLN A 692 -12.80 33.84 -13.87
N LEU A 693 -12.39 32.72 -13.24
CA LEU A 693 -13.30 31.90 -12.43
C LEU A 693 -13.87 32.66 -11.23
N GLN A 694 -13.09 33.54 -10.59
CA GLN A 694 -13.57 34.39 -9.50
C GLN A 694 -14.54 35.48 -9.99
N ARG A 695 -14.39 35.99 -11.22
CA ARG A 695 -15.33 36.95 -11.82
C ARG A 695 -16.65 36.32 -12.28
N VAL A 696 -16.62 35.03 -12.61
CA VAL A 696 -17.79 34.26 -13.06
C VAL A 696 -18.51 33.56 -11.88
N ALA A 697 -17.91 33.56 -10.69
CA ALA A 697 -18.56 33.04 -9.49
C ALA A 697 -19.83 33.85 -9.19
N PRO A 698 -21.03 33.23 -9.12
CA PRO A 698 -22.26 33.94 -8.89
C PRO A 698 -22.20 34.58 -7.49
N THR A 699 -22.30 35.90 -7.43
CA THR A 699 -22.80 36.56 -6.21
C THR A 699 -24.18 35.97 -5.94
N SER A 700 -24.42 35.51 -4.69
CA SER A 700 -25.66 34.85 -4.28
C SER A 700 -26.90 35.48 -4.92
N PRO A 701 -27.84 34.70 -5.47
CA PRO A 701 -29.10 35.26 -5.93
C PRO A 701 -29.88 35.74 -4.70
N ALA A 702 -29.95 37.05 -4.52
CA ALA A 702 -31.09 37.65 -3.84
C ALA A 702 -32.32 37.33 -4.70
N SER A 703 -33.31 36.70 -4.06
CA SER A 703 -34.66 36.43 -4.54
C SER A 703 -35.17 37.36 -5.65
N GLY A 704 -35.68 36.79 -6.75
CA GLY A 704 -36.55 37.52 -7.68
C GLY A 704 -36.50 37.00 -9.12
N GLU A 705 -37.64 37.03 -9.78
CA GLU A 705 -37.98 36.39 -11.05
C GLU A 705 -37.18 36.82 -12.29
N GLY A 706 -37.29 35.97 -13.32
CA GLY A 706 -36.70 36.06 -14.65
C GLY A 706 -36.53 37.47 -15.24
N SER A 707 -35.29 37.89 -15.37
CA SER A 707 -34.85 38.91 -16.32
C SER A 707 -33.76 38.31 -17.23
N PRO A 708 -33.71 38.67 -18.53
CA PRO A 708 -32.65 38.20 -19.42
C PRO A 708 -31.26 38.62 -18.89
N PRO A 709 -30.20 37.85 -19.18
CA PRO A 709 -28.85 38.15 -18.68
C PRO A 709 -28.47 39.59 -19.07
N SER A 710 -27.92 40.33 -18.11
CA SER A 710 -27.44 41.70 -18.37
C SER A 710 -26.39 41.69 -19.49
N GLU A 711 -26.28 42.80 -20.20
CA GLU A 711 -25.28 42.98 -21.27
C GLU A 711 -23.85 42.68 -20.77
N GLU A 712 -23.59 42.91 -19.47
CA GLU A 712 -22.36 42.52 -18.76
C GLU A 712 -22.19 41.00 -18.62
N ALA A 713 -23.25 40.25 -18.28
CA ALA A 713 -23.19 38.78 -18.19
C ALA A 713 -22.93 38.14 -19.56
N ASP A 714 -23.53 38.70 -20.61
CA ASP A 714 -23.33 38.28 -22.00
C ASP A 714 -21.89 38.60 -22.48
N GLN A 715 -21.34 39.74 -22.05
CA GLN A 715 -19.95 40.11 -22.33
C GLN A 715 -18.95 39.22 -21.58
N LEU A 716 -19.22 38.86 -20.32
CA LEU A 716 -18.41 37.92 -19.54
C LEU A 716 -18.45 36.50 -20.14
N LEU A 717 -19.61 36.05 -20.61
CA LEU A 717 -19.74 34.77 -21.33
C LEU A 717 -18.96 34.74 -22.64
N ARG A 718 -18.98 35.84 -23.41
CA ARG A 718 -18.18 35.95 -24.64
C ARG A 718 -16.68 35.96 -24.34
N GLN A 719 -16.25 36.64 -23.28
CA GLN A 719 -14.84 36.62 -22.84
C GLN A 719 -14.42 35.21 -22.39
N ALA A 720 -15.25 34.51 -21.63
CA ALA A 720 -15.01 33.11 -21.23
C ALA A 720 -14.95 32.17 -22.45
N TYR A 721 -15.84 32.35 -23.44
CA TYR A 721 -15.84 31.57 -24.68
C TYR A 721 -14.56 31.81 -25.51
N GLN A 722 -14.14 33.07 -25.68
CA GLN A 722 -12.90 33.41 -26.37
C GLN A 722 -11.66 32.84 -25.65
N PHE A 723 -11.66 32.85 -24.31
CA PHE A 723 -10.63 32.21 -23.51
C PHE A 723 -10.57 30.68 -23.74
N HIS A 724 -11.73 30.02 -23.77
CA HIS A 724 -11.83 28.58 -24.08
C HIS A 724 -11.40 28.22 -25.51
N GLN A 725 -11.67 29.08 -26.51
CA GLN A 725 -11.18 28.88 -27.87
C GLN A 725 -9.65 28.99 -27.96
N ARG A 726 -9.03 29.95 -27.25
CA ARG A 726 -7.56 30.07 -27.15
C ARG A 726 -6.90 28.85 -26.50
N ARG A 727 -7.59 28.23 -25.53
CA ARG A 727 -7.16 26.98 -24.88
C ARG A 727 -7.17 25.78 -25.84
N ALA A 728 -8.13 25.71 -26.76
CA ALA A 728 -8.24 24.63 -27.73
C ALA A 728 -7.15 24.72 -28.82
N THR A 729 -6.84 25.93 -29.30
CA THR A 729 -5.87 26.15 -30.38
C THR A 729 -4.39 26.00 -29.97
N LYS A 730 -4.03 26.27 -28.72
CA LYS A 730 -2.65 26.03 -28.22
C LYS A 730 -2.34 24.54 -27.98
N ARG A 731 -3.35 23.70 -27.77
CA ARG A 731 -3.18 22.24 -27.56
C ARG A 731 -2.89 21.45 -28.84
N THR A 732 -3.13 22.05 -30.00
CA THR A 732 -2.96 21.43 -31.31
C THR A 732 -1.65 21.82 -32.02
N GLY A 733 -0.84 22.69 -31.42
CA GLY A 733 0.39 23.22 -32.05
C GLY A 733 1.68 23.04 -31.25
N ALA A 734 1.72 22.11 -30.29
CA ALA A 734 2.91 21.78 -29.49
C ALA A 734 3.26 20.30 -29.62
#